data_AF-A0A9P9N0I0-F1
#
_entry.id   AF-A0A9P9N0I0-F1
#
_cell.length_a   1.000
_cell.length_b   1.000
_cell.length_c   1.000
_cell.angle_alpha   90.00
_cell.angle_beta   90.00
_cell.angle_gamma   90.00
#
_symmetry.space_group_name_H-M   'P 1'
#
loop_
_entity.id
_entity.type
_entity.pdbx_description
1 polymer ?
#
loop_
_entity_poly.entity_id
_entity_poly.type
_entity_poly.pdbx_seq_one_letter_code
_entity_poly.pdbx_strand_id
1 'polypeptide(L)'
;MEQQYPYTSISSHRASSLIPANVRQPISCEPCRHRKIKCSRTRPACDTCRRRGFVNRCVYKGSQGNDTLLPHSSSNDELLIRINNLEQLLRQNTDISLRPPSDGQINNSVTSPFENGQNSQLSPDSLLSEPSSQPAGFSEQPTSTGYGVLTSTPEGNVRYEPRTSQWTSVLANTGLSIAAPSLDDPNDPGISSGFPFDSSVASSIDEILFILPPMQQCDYLKKQYFSVFSPLFHILHNPTFEVQYGRFVEDPSSTPVSWLAILFVLLSLAVTSLEEHDPVLRDLARGKNSCDNIRMLSRRYREASMKCLAKQGVFWGKHNLQSLQALVMLIYAMGHNQDHTWVLLGMSYNIAIALACHIDPSAFNLDPIHSEERRRCWAGLMMLYTIQNTTIGNPDPARKIHGDVELPADIDDEAITLTGIRETSNGPTQMSYLLFKFQLYNITVQICSETFESSEPSRARIQALDQQICLAQESWETRYLVDTTFEELPSHHAVHLHILHAYSHQLFLLLHRPFFAQSILGLDVPNESQIRCIASAEALLDIHKVLSENPSFRPYMWYTNGLGSFLAFHATAVLAVALIMPIYKPQYQKFKKILEDTMERFEKLAGRSKICEKASRILRFLLAAPSPNQYSTFDLPGTPNVSTQWMNSDQIRFFSQRLQPEQWLGPSNMAWSEWDSLARQPNGTEA
;
A
#
# COMPACT_ATOMS: atom_id res chain seq x y z
N MET A 1 54.89 25.72 -9.29
CA MET A 1 54.10 24.87 -8.39
C MET A 1 52.67 25.40 -8.36
N GLU A 2 51.69 24.80 -9.03
CA GLU A 2 51.79 23.80 -10.11
C GLU A 2 50.53 23.84 -11.00
N GLN A 3 50.58 23.20 -12.17
CA GLN A 3 49.69 23.47 -13.29
C GLN A 3 48.46 22.54 -13.35
N GLN A 4 47.27 23.17 -13.44
CA GLN A 4 46.26 23.07 -14.51
C GLN A 4 46.14 21.78 -15.38
N TYR A 5 44.89 21.50 -15.80
CA TYR A 5 44.45 20.55 -16.87
C TYR A 5 44.28 19.05 -16.44
N PRO A 6 43.63 18.17 -17.24
CA PRO A 6 42.20 17.90 -17.04
C PRO A 6 41.84 16.39 -17.06
N TYR A 7 40.55 16.06 -16.92
CA TYR A 7 40.04 14.70 -17.17
C TYR A 7 39.52 14.55 -18.60
N THR A 8 39.99 13.51 -19.29
CA THR A 8 39.47 13.04 -20.59
C THR A 8 38.90 11.62 -20.49
N SER A 9 38.02 11.29 -21.42
CA SER A 9 37.27 10.03 -21.52
C SER A 9 38.12 8.84 -21.99
N ILE A 10 37.70 7.61 -21.65
CA ILE A 10 37.40 6.52 -22.60
C ILE A 10 36.65 5.37 -21.88
N SER A 11 36.04 4.47 -22.65
CA SER A 11 34.94 3.58 -22.22
C SER A 11 35.34 2.15 -21.80
N SER A 12 34.39 1.52 -21.09
CA SER A 12 33.99 0.11 -21.22
C SER A 12 35.04 -1.02 -21.19
N HIS A 13 34.94 -1.91 -20.18
CA HIS A 13 34.90 -3.37 -20.41
C HIS A 13 34.20 -4.10 -19.24
N ARG A 14 33.54 -5.23 -19.54
CA ARG A 14 32.93 -6.14 -18.53
C ARG A 14 34.04 -6.91 -17.79
N ALA A 15 33.90 -7.07 -16.47
CA ALA A 15 34.60 -8.11 -15.71
C ALA A 15 33.76 -8.58 -14.50
N SER A 16 33.81 -9.88 -14.21
CA SER A 16 32.95 -10.55 -13.24
C SER A 16 33.38 -10.37 -11.77
N SER A 17 32.44 -10.65 -10.88
CA SER A 17 32.58 -10.85 -9.42
C SER A 17 33.91 -11.43 -8.93
N LEU A 18 34.50 -10.82 -7.89
CA LEU A 18 35.62 -11.37 -7.11
C LEU A 18 35.37 -11.23 -5.60
N ILE A 19 35.80 -12.25 -4.85
CA ILE A 19 35.67 -12.34 -3.38
C ILE A 19 37.00 -11.88 -2.72
N PRO A 20 36.99 -11.05 -1.65
CA PRO A 20 38.22 -10.65 -0.95
C PRO A 20 38.98 -11.81 -0.30
N ALA A 21 40.31 -11.70 -0.25
CA ALA A 21 41.20 -12.86 -0.07
C ALA A 21 41.80 -13.07 1.35
N ASN A 22 42.05 -14.35 1.66
CA ASN A 22 43.13 -14.88 2.52
C ASN A 22 43.43 -14.21 3.88
N VAL A 23 42.72 -14.65 4.92
CA VAL A 23 43.23 -14.60 6.31
C VAL A 23 44.18 -15.78 6.55
N ARG A 24 45.43 -15.53 6.99
CA ARG A 24 46.41 -16.59 7.29
C ARG A 24 45.94 -17.50 8.44
N GLN A 25 45.74 -18.79 8.16
CA GLN A 25 45.31 -19.80 9.13
C GLN A 25 46.37 -20.05 10.23
N PRO A 26 46.00 -20.20 11.51
CA PRO A 26 46.96 -20.37 12.61
C PRO A 26 47.45 -21.82 12.75
N ILE A 27 48.78 -22.01 12.74
CA ILE A 27 49.48 -23.31 12.75
C ILE A 27 49.54 -23.95 14.16
N SER A 28 48.48 -23.86 14.97
CA SER A 28 48.42 -24.44 16.32
C SER A 28 47.01 -24.91 16.64
N CYS A 29 46.87 -26.07 17.27
CA CYS A 29 45.56 -26.58 17.65
C CYS A 29 44.84 -25.64 18.61
N GLU A 30 43.51 -25.65 18.54
CA GLU A 30 42.64 -24.70 19.23
C GLU A 30 42.83 -24.69 20.77
N PRO A 31 42.98 -25.83 21.48
CA PRO A 31 43.22 -25.81 22.93
C PRO A 31 44.55 -25.17 23.31
N CYS A 32 45.62 -25.40 22.53
CA CYS A 32 46.92 -24.76 22.77
C CYS A 32 46.90 -23.27 22.42
N ARG A 33 46.15 -22.87 21.38
CA ARG A 33 45.96 -21.47 20.99
C ARG A 33 45.19 -20.69 22.06
N HIS A 34 44.04 -21.18 22.52
CA HIS A 34 43.27 -20.53 23.59
C HIS A 34 44.05 -20.44 24.91
N ARG A 35 44.81 -21.49 25.26
CA ARG A 35 45.66 -21.49 26.47
C ARG A 35 47.03 -20.82 26.28
N LYS A 36 47.32 -20.23 25.11
CA LYS A 36 48.58 -19.54 24.75
C LYS A 36 49.86 -20.35 25.06
N ILE A 37 49.83 -21.68 24.85
CA ILE A 37 50.94 -22.60 25.14
C ILE A 37 51.51 -23.26 23.86
N LYS A 38 52.78 -23.66 23.91
CA LYS A 38 53.48 -24.30 22.79
C LYS A 38 52.80 -25.62 22.37
N CYS A 39 52.35 -25.66 21.12
CA CYS A 39 51.83 -26.86 20.47
C CYS A 39 52.99 -27.60 19.76
N SER A 40 53.13 -28.91 19.98
CA SER A 40 54.13 -29.74 19.28
C SER A 40 53.70 -30.18 17.87
N ARG A 41 52.47 -29.88 17.46
CA ARG A 41 51.90 -30.13 16.12
C ARG A 41 51.77 -31.60 15.69
N THR A 42 52.11 -32.56 16.55
CA THR A 42 51.89 -34.00 16.29
C THR A 42 50.40 -34.31 16.12
N ARG A 43 50.09 -35.27 15.22
CA ARG A 43 48.75 -35.82 14.95
C ARG A 43 48.66 -37.26 15.50
N PRO A 44 47.47 -37.83 15.77
CA PRO A 44 46.15 -37.18 15.71
C PRO A 44 45.96 -36.07 16.75
N ALA A 45 46.65 -36.13 17.89
CA ALA A 45 46.63 -35.07 18.91
C ALA A 45 48.04 -34.73 19.40
N CYS A 46 48.29 -33.44 19.67
CA CYS A 46 49.61 -32.96 20.08
C CYS A 46 49.95 -33.37 21.52
N ASP A 47 51.24 -33.50 21.82
CA ASP A 47 51.73 -34.06 23.09
C ASP A 47 51.41 -33.17 24.30
N THR A 48 51.16 -31.88 24.05
CA THR A 48 50.67 -30.90 25.04
C THR A 48 49.20 -31.15 25.40
N CYS A 49 48.36 -31.56 24.44
CA CYS A 49 46.98 -31.98 24.71
C CYS A 49 46.93 -33.41 25.27
N ARG A 50 47.80 -34.31 24.77
CA ARG A 50 47.92 -35.71 25.21
C ARG A 50 48.28 -35.81 26.69
N ARG A 51 49.35 -35.14 27.14
CA ARG A 51 49.76 -35.06 28.56
C ARG A 51 48.78 -34.33 29.48
N ARG A 52 47.76 -33.64 28.94
CA ARG A 52 46.73 -32.93 29.72
C ARG A 52 45.33 -33.55 29.58
N GLY A 53 45.21 -34.74 28.99
CA GLY A 53 43.92 -35.45 28.87
C GLY A 53 42.92 -34.88 27.85
N PHE A 54 43.31 -33.88 27.04
CA PHE A 54 42.41 -33.22 26.07
C PHE A 54 42.61 -33.72 24.63
N VAL A 55 42.92 -35.01 24.46
CA VAL A 55 43.17 -35.66 23.15
C VAL A 55 42.01 -35.41 22.19
N ASN A 56 40.79 -35.75 22.61
CA ASN A 56 39.57 -35.72 21.78
C ASN A 56 39.07 -34.29 21.48
N ARG A 57 39.76 -33.24 21.96
CA ARG A 57 39.48 -31.83 21.66
C ARG A 57 40.65 -31.13 20.93
N CYS A 58 41.68 -31.87 20.50
CA CYS A 58 42.90 -31.33 19.88
C CYS A 58 42.73 -31.00 18.38
N VAL A 59 41.75 -30.18 18.03
CA VAL A 59 41.40 -29.85 16.64
C VAL A 59 42.29 -28.73 16.07
N TYR A 60 42.57 -28.79 14.77
CA TYR A 60 43.20 -27.73 13.97
C TYR A 60 42.18 -27.25 12.92
N LYS A 61 42.04 -25.94 12.71
CA LYS A 61 41.12 -25.41 11.68
C LYS A 61 41.66 -25.74 10.28
N GLY A 62 40.76 -26.15 9.38
CA GLY A 62 41.09 -26.53 7.99
C GLY A 62 41.44 -28.01 7.77
N SER A 63 40.84 -28.95 8.52
CA SER A 63 41.12 -30.39 8.37
C SER A 63 39.86 -31.27 8.49
N GLN A 64 38.89 -31.07 7.61
CA GLN A 64 37.91 -32.10 7.24
C GLN A 64 37.88 -32.23 5.70
N GLY A 65 37.90 -33.47 5.22
CA GLY A 65 38.05 -33.82 3.80
C GLY A 65 38.88 -35.10 3.64
N ASN A 66 38.20 -36.16 3.18
CA ASN A 66 38.72 -37.45 2.70
C ASN A 66 39.41 -38.39 3.73
N ASP A 67 38.69 -39.45 4.10
CA ASP A 67 39.01 -40.89 3.90
C ASP A 67 40.40 -41.42 4.34
N THR A 68 40.56 -42.56 5.03
CA THR A 68 39.66 -43.69 5.45
C THR A 68 40.38 -44.53 6.56
N LEU A 69 40.04 -45.74 7.06
CA LEU A 69 39.04 -46.81 6.83
C LEU A 69 38.95 -47.68 8.14
N LEU A 70 37.74 -47.94 8.68
CA LEU A 70 37.34 -49.09 9.56
C LEU A 70 38.06 -49.39 10.93
N PRO A 71 37.51 -50.28 11.80
CA PRO A 71 36.14 -50.84 11.86
C PRO A 71 35.41 -50.59 13.21
N HIS A 72 34.07 -50.60 13.18
CA HIS A 72 33.22 -51.08 14.28
C HIS A 72 31.85 -51.48 13.73
N SER A 73 31.41 -52.72 13.98
CA SER A 73 30.29 -53.37 13.28
C SER A 73 29.22 -53.87 14.26
N SER A 74 28.28 -52.99 14.64
CA SER A 74 27.14 -53.38 15.50
C SER A 74 25.92 -52.45 15.47
N SER A 75 25.96 -51.30 14.77
CA SER A 75 24.87 -50.30 14.79
C SER A 75 24.10 -50.14 13.47
N ASN A 76 24.53 -50.80 12.40
CA ASN A 76 23.92 -50.64 11.07
C ASN A 76 22.88 -51.72 10.76
N ASP A 77 23.03 -52.94 11.30
CA ASP A 77 22.11 -54.05 10.99
C ASP A 77 20.70 -53.78 11.54
N GLU A 78 20.60 -53.20 12.74
CA GLU A 78 19.32 -52.75 13.32
C GLU A 78 18.66 -51.64 12.48
N LEU A 79 19.45 -50.70 11.93
CA LEU A 79 18.96 -49.68 11.01
C LEU A 79 18.51 -50.26 9.67
N LEU A 80 19.25 -51.24 9.12
CA LEU A 80 18.87 -51.93 7.89
C LEU A 80 17.58 -52.75 8.08
N ILE A 81 17.42 -53.44 9.21
CA ILE A 81 16.16 -54.12 9.59
C ILE A 81 15.03 -53.10 9.73
N ARG A 82 15.28 -51.94 10.37
CA ARG A 82 14.29 -50.86 10.51
C ARG A 82 13.85 -50.31 9.16
N ILE A 83 14.78 -50.09 8.24
CA ILE A 83 14.51 -49.60 6.87
C ILE A 83 13.72 -50.65 6.08
N ASN A 84 14.10 -51.93 6.12
CA ASN A 84 13.43 -52.99 5.37
C ASN A 84 11.98 -53.19 5.86
N ASN A 85 11.75 -53.13 7.18
CA ASN A 85 10.40 -53.15 7.76
C ASN A 85 9.57 -51.91 7.35
N LEU A 86 10.17 -50.72 7.26
CA LEU A 86 9.50 -49.51 6.77
C LEU A 86 9.17 -49.59 5.28
N GLU A 87 10.07 -50.10 4.44
CA GLU A 87 9.77 -50.36 3.02
C GLU A 87 8.65 -51.38 2.84
N GLN A 88 8.61 -52.43 3.66
CA GLN A 88 7.55 -53.45 3.59
C GLN A 88 6.19 -52.86 4.00
N LEU A 89 6.13 -52.04 5.05
CA LEU A 89 4.93 -51.31 5.46
C LEU A 89 4.50 -50.27 4.42
N LEU A 90 5.44 -49.58 3.76
CA LEU A 90 5.13 -48.63 2.69
C LEU A 90 4.53 -49.35 1.47
N ARG A 91 5.11 -50.47 1.03
CA ARG A 91 4.59 -51.29 -0.08
C ARG A 91 3.15 -51.74 0.21
N GLN A 92 2.91 -52.29 1.40
CA GLN A 92 1.56 -52.71 1.83
C GLN A 92 0.52 -51.59 1.81
N ASN A 93 0.90 -50.34 2.07
CA ASN A 93 -0.02 -49.19 2.00
C ASN A 93 -0.14 -48.58 0.60
N THR A 94 0.89 -48.68 -0.24
CA THR A 94 0.86 -48.11 -1.60
C THR A 94 -0.04 -48.93 -2.54
N ASP A 95 -0.02 -50.26 -2.41
CA ASP A 95 -0.84 -51.18 -3.22
C ASP A 95 -2.36 -51.02 -2.98
N ILE A 96 -2.79 -50.31 -1.93
CA ILE A 96 -4.19 -49.99 -1.67
C ILE A 96 -4.70 -48.83 -2.56
N SER A 97 -3.80 -47.96 -3.04
CA SER A 97 -4.17 -46.71 -3.75
C SER A 97 -4.16 -46.80 -5.28
N LEU A 98 -3.96 -47.99 -5.86
CA LEU A 98 -3.86 -48.20 -7.32
C LEU A 98 -4.77 -49.33 -7.84
N ARG A 99 -6.09 -49.18 -7.65
CA ARG A 99 -7.11 -49.88 -8.45
C ARG A 99 -8.14 -48.89 -9.00
N PRO A 100 -8.43 -48.90 -10.32
CA PRO A 100 -9.52 -48.11 -10.89
C PRO A 100 -10.89 -48.73 -10.52
N PRO A 101 -11.98 -47.93 -10.54
CA PRO A 101 -13.32 -48.42 -10.23
C PRO A 101 -13.87 -49.34 -11.33
N SER A 102 -14.67 -50.33 -10.94
CA SER A 102 -15.49 -51.15 -11.83
C SER A 102 -16.74 -51.63 -11.07
N ASP A 103 -17.85 -51.77 -11.77
CA ASP A 103 -19.20 -51.85 -11.21
C ASP A 103 -19.52 -53.13 -10.41
N GLY A 104 -20.52 -53.05 -9.52
CA GLY A 104 -21.49 -54.15 -9.36
C GLY A 104 -21.80 -54.66 -7.95
N GLN A 105 -23.06 -54.44 -7.53
CA GLN A 105 -23.93 -55.36 -6.76
C GLN A 105 -23.53 -55.86 -5.35
N ILE A 106 -24.23 -55.31 -4.34
CA ILE A 106 -25.15 -56.02 -3.41
C ILE A 106 -24.74 -57.43 -2.93
N ASN A 107 -24.36 -57.57 -1.65
CA ASN A 107 -25.18 -58.32 -0.65
C ASN A 107 -24.66 -58.27 0.81
N ASN A 108 -25.53 -58.66 1.75
CA ASN A 108 -25.21 -58.90 3.16
C ASN A 108 -24.67 -60.33 3.40
N SER A 109 -23.76 -60.52 4.37
CA SER A 109 -23.79 -61.70 5.26
C SER A 109 -22.86 -61.57 6.49
N VAL A 110 -23.37 -62.01 7.64
CA VAL A 110 -22.65 -62.19 8.91
C VAL A 110 -21.81 -63.48 8.89
N THR A 111 -20.60 -63.49 9.46
CA THR A 111 -20.10 -64.57 10.37
C THR A 111 -18.73 -64.26 10.99
N SER A 112 -18.55 -64.62 12.26
CA SER A 112 -17.26 -65.03 12.87
C SER A 112 -17.20 -66.57 12.96
N PRO A 113 -16.00 -67.17 13.08
CA PRO A 113 -15.49 -67.63 14.40
C PRO A 113 -14.10 -67.01 14.74
N PHE A 114 -13.61 -66.96 16.00
CA PHE A 114 -13.00 -68.03 16.82
C PHE A 114 -11.82 -68.78 16.13
N GLU A 115 -10.71 -69.16 16.80
CA GLU A 115 -10.59 -69.57 18.21
C GLU A 115 -9.14 -69.50 18.80
N ASN A 116 -9.04 -69.32 20.14
CA ASN A 116 -7.99 -69.71 21.13
C ASN A 116 -6.46 -69.70 20.84
N GLY A 117 -5.68 -69.18 21.81
CA GLY A 117 -4.21 -69.38 21.86
C GLY A 117 -3.43 -68.72 23.01
N GLN A 118 -3.57 -69.24 24.24
CA GLN A 118 -2.65 -69.18 25.41
C GLN A 118 -1.19 -68.68 25.16
N ASN A 119 -0.49 -67.91 26.02
CA ASN A 119 -0.68 -67.36 27.39
C ASN A 119 0.15 -66.02 27.47
N SER A 120 0.46 -65.30 28.56
CA SER A 120 0.66 -65.59 30.01
C SER A 120 0.47 -64.31 30.88
N GLN A 121 0.59 -64.45 32.21
CA GLN A 121 0.45 -63.36 33.19
C GLN A 121 1.77 -62.63 33.51
N LEU A 122 1.70 -61.33 33.80
CA LEU A 122 2.19 -60.75 35.06
C LEU A 122 1.53 -59.38 35.32
N SER A 123 1.08 -59.18 36.56
CA SER A 123 0.34 -58.02 37.11
C SER A 123 0.65 -58.00 38.63
N PRO A 124 0.38 -56.96 39.45
CA PRO A 124 -0.84 -56.14 39.40
C PRO A 124 -0.72 -54.64 39.83
N ASP A 125 -1.87 -53.95 39.79
CA ASP A 125 -2.41 -52.99 40.81
C ASP A 125 -1.56 -51.83 41.39
N SER A 126 -2.15 -50.69 41.79
CA SER A 126 -3.45 -50.08 41.46
C SER A 126 -3.48 -48.65 42.05
N LEU A 127 -4.02 -47.67 41.33
CA LEU A 127 -4.64 -46.46 41.92
C LEU A 127 -5.67 -45.88 40.93
N LEU A 128 -6.90 -46.38 40.97
CA LEU A 128 -8.04 -45.72 40.35
C LEU A 128 -8.55 -44.59 41.24
N SER A 129 -8.83 -43.45 40.63
CA SER A 129 -9.73 -42.41 41.15
C SER A 129 -10.42 -41.74 39.96
N GLU A 130 -11.59 -42.23 39.58
CA GLU A 130 -12.52 -41.42 38.77
C GLU A 130 -12.93 -40.17 39.58
N PRO A 131 -13.29 -39.08 38.90
CA PRO A 131 -14.70 -38.73 39.02
C PRO A 131 -15.36 -38.29 37.71
N SER A 132 -16.59 -38.80 37.52
CA SER A 132 -17.73 -38.17 36.85
C SER A 132 -17.54 -37.52 35.47
N SER A 133 -18.19 -38.10 34.47
CA SER A 133 -18.38 -37.54 33.13
C SER A 133 -19.10 -36.19 33.11
N GLN A 134 -18.49 -35.23 32.39
CA GLN A 134 -19.23 -34.24 31.60
C GLN A 134 -18.67 -34.26 30.17
N PRO A 135 -19.53 -34.20 29.13
CA PRO A 135 -19.06 -34.14 27.76
C PRO A 135 -18.52 -32.74 27.46
N ALA A 136 -17.22 -32.54 27.62
CA ALA A 136 -16.53 -31.42 27.01
C ALA A 136 -16.73 -31.52 25.50
N GLY A 137 -17.46 -30.57 24.92
CA GLY A 137 -17.75 -30.57 23.48
C GLY A 137 -16.46 -30.53 22.69
N PHE A 138 -16.32 -31.43 21.71
CA PHE A 138 -15.25 -31.34 20.73
C PHE A 138 -15.45 -30.05 19.92
N SER A 139 -14.69 -29.00 20.26
CA SER A 139 -14.49 -27.90 19.34
C SER A 139 -13.78 -28.49 18.12
N GLU A 140 -14.46 -28.50 16.98
CA GLU A 140 -13.83 -28.87 15.71
C GLU A 140 -12.64 -27.92 15.49
N GLN A 141 -11.42 -28.47 15.49
CA GLN A 141 -10.26 -27.67 15.10
C GLN A 141 -10.38 -27.39 13.60
N PRO A 142 -10.18 -26.15 13.14
CA PRO A 142 -10.31 -25.81 11.73
C PRO A 142 -9.34 -26.66 10.91
N THR A 143 -9.90 -27.50 10.03
CA THR A 143 -9.14 -28.43 9.19
C THR A 143 -8.12 -27.63 8.37
N SER A 144 -6.82 -27.96 8.52
CA SER A 144 -5.75 -27.11 8.00
C SER A 144 -5.83 -26.94 6.48
N THR A 145 -6.23 -25.74 6.05
CA THR A 145 -6.21 -25.35 4.63
C THR A 145 -4.78 -25.30 4.11
N GLY A 146 -4.59 -25.13 2.80
CA GLY A 146 -3.25 -25.13 2.19
C GLY A 146 -2.29 -24.05 2.73
N TYR A 147 -2.84 -23.01 3.37
CA TYR A 147 -2.18 -21.73 3.62
C TYR A 147 -1.61 -21.65 5.05
N GLY A 148 -2.45 -21.77 6.07
CA GLY A 148 -2.04 -21.72 7.48
C GLY A 148 -3.24 -21.57 8.42
N VAL A 149 -3.00 -21.02 9.61
CA VAL A 149 -4.02 -20.78 10.64
C VAL A 149 -3.87 -19.37 11.20
N LEU A 150 -5.00 -18.74 11.54
CA LEU A 150 -5.06 -17.51 12.33
C LEU A 150 -5.32 -17.87 13.80
N THR A 151 -4.45 -17.43 14.69
CA THR A 151 -4.64 -17.52 16.14
C THR A 151 -4.97 -16.14 16.72
N SER A 152 -5.73 -16.11 17.81
CA SER A 152 -6.11 -14.86 18.49
C SER A 152 -5.85 -14.98 20.00
N THR A 153 -5.33 -13.92 20.62
CA THR A 153 -5.06 -13.85 22.06
C THR A 153 -6.29 -13.33 22.82
N PRO A 154 -6.42 -13.56 24.14
CA PRO A 154 -7.54 -13.03 24.95
C PRO A 154 -7.68 -11.51 24.90
N GLU A 155 -6.58 -10.79 24.67
CA GLU A 155 -6.51 -9.33 24.54
C GLU A 155 -6.86 -8.84 23.12
N GLY A 156 -7.32 -9.74 22.23
CA GLY A 156 -7.76 -9.41 20.89
C GLY A 156 -6.62 -9.13 19.88
N ASN A 157 -5.40 -9.59 20.14
CA ASN A 157 -4.31 -9.59 19.15
C ASN A 157 -4.47 -10.81 18.23
N VAL A 158 -4.05 -10.69 16.97
CA VAL A 158 -4.21 -11.74 15.95
C VAL A 158 -2.86 -12.05 15.30
N ARG A 159 -2.54 -13.33 15.15
CA ARG A 159 -1.29 -13.82 14.54
C ARG A 159 -1.59 -14.82 13.43
N TYR A 160 -0.91 -14.67 12.30
CA TYR A 160 -0.85 -15.69 11.25
C TYR A 160 0.30 -16.67 11.49
N GLU A 161 0.01 -17.97 11.44
CA GLU A 161 0.99 -19.04 11.48
C GLU A 161 0.94 -19.87 10.18
N PRO A 162 1.90 -19.67 9.25
CA PRO A 162 1.95 -20.38 7.97
C PRO A 162 2.03 -21.90 8.16
N ARG A 163 1.40 -22.66 7.26
CA ARG A 163 1.35 -24.14 7.29
C ARG A 163 2.73 -24.79 7.47
N THR A 164 3.77 -24.24 6.86
CA THR A 164 5.16 -24.73 6.95
C THR A 164 5.82 -24.57 8.32
N SER A 165 5.25 -23.72 9.19
CA SER A 165 5.72 -23.51 10.57
C SER A 165 4.90 -24.29 11.61
N GLN A 166 3.80 -24.95 11.21
CA GLN A 166 2.89 -25.69 12.09
C GLN A 166 3.45 -27.08 12.45
N TRP A 167 4.48 -27.12 13.31
CA TRP A 167 4.94 -28.35 13.95
C TRP A 167 3.82 -29.06 14.74
N THR A 168 2.82 -28.31 15.20
CA THR A 168 1.58 -28.81 15.80
C THR A 168 0.85 -29.84 14.93
N SER A 169 0.81 -29.65 13.60
CA SER A 169 0.19 -30.61 12.67
C SER A 169 0.93 -31.96 12.60
N VAL A 170 2.20 -32.00 13.01
CA VAL A 170 3.01 -33.23 13.13
C VAL A 170 2.93 -33.81 14.55
N LEU A 171 2.83 -32.95 15.57
CA LEU A 171 2.82 -33.34 16.99
C LEU A 171 1.43 -33.73 17.53
N ALA A 172 0.34 -33.22 16.95
CA ALA A 172 -1.02 -33.62 17.30
C ALA A 172 -1.25 -35.12 17.05
N ASN A 173 -0.79 -35.62 15.90
CA ASN A 173 -0.87 -37.04 15.52
C ASN A 173 0.06 -37.97 16.34
N THR A 174 0.90 -37.44 17.22
CA THR A 174 1.77 -38.23 18.12
C THR A 174 1.39 -38.13 19.60
N GLY A 175 0.33 -37.38 19.94
CA GLY A 175 -0.06 -37.12 21.33
C GLY A 175 0.90 -36.20 22.09
N LEU A 176 1.93 -35.67 21.43
CA LEU A 176 2.98 -34.82 22.01
C LEU A 176 2.70 -33.32 21.81
N SER A 177 1.41 -32.94 21.78
CA SER A 177 0.97 -31.54 21.66
C SER A 177 1.16 -30.77 22.97
N ILE A 178 2.41 -30.63 23.40
CA ILE A 178 2.80 -29.72 24.48
C ILE A 178 2.47 -28.31 24.01
N ALA A 179 1.63 -27.59 24.76
CA ALA A 179 1.41 -26.17 24.53
C ALA A 179 2.76 -25.45 24.57
N ALA A 180 3.12 -24.76 23.48
CA ALA A 180 4.42 -24.11 23.38
C ALA A 180 4.58 -23.12 24.55
N PRO A 181 5.57 -23.30 25.45
CA PRO A 181 5.72 -22.41 26.59
C PRO A 181 6.05 -21.03 26.06
N SER A 182 5.23 -20.02 26.42
CA SER A 182 5.60 -18.66 26.07
C SER A 182 6.92 -18.29 26.76
N LEU A 183 7.75 -17.56 26.04
CA LEU A 183 8.98 -16.96 26.55
C LEU A 183 8.74 -15.55 27.12
N ASP A 184 7.47 -15.09 27.13
CA ASP A 184 7.06 -13.87 27.81
C ASP A 184 7.25 -14.03 29.32
N ASP A 185 8.28 -13.40 29.89
CA ASP A 185 8.37 -13.23 31.34
C ASP A 185 7.32 -12.17 31.75
N PRO A 186 6.33 -12.51 32.61
CA PRO A 186 5.31 -11.55 33.06
C PRO A 186 5.89 -10.39 33.89
N ASN A 187 7.19 -10.42 34.22
CA ASN A 187 7.92 -9.37 34.90
C ASN A 187 8.83 -8.53 33.98
N ASP A 188 8.94 -8.85 32.68
CA ASP A 188 9.70 -8.00 31.74
C ASP A 188 8.98 -6.64 31.60
N PRO A 189 9.65 -5.50 31.87
CA PRO A 189 9.06 -4.18 31.67
C PRO A 189 8.96 -3.87 30.17
N GLY A 190 7.93 -4.45 29.54
CA GLY A 190 7.72 -4.48 28.10
C GLY A 190 7.92 -3.12 27.43
N ILE A 191 8.70 -3.14 26.35
CA ILE A 191 9.38 -1.98 25.74
C ILE A 191 8.48 -0.73 25.66
N SER A 192 8.70 0.23 26.57
CA SER A 192 7.98 1.52 26.58
C SER A 192 8.34 2.35 25.34
N SER A 193 7.48 2.30 24.33
CA SER A 193 7.78 2.80 22.98
C SER A 193 6.58 3.52 22.35
N GLY A 194 6.72 4.83 22.23
CA GLY A 194 5.86 5.72 21.46
C GLY A 194 6.01 5.53 19.95
N PHE A 195 5.09 6.14 19.20
CA PHE A 195 4.94 5.90 17.77
C PHE A 195 6.09 6.50 16.92
N PRO A 196 6.75 5.75 16.01
CA PRO A 196 6.90 4.29 15.96
C PRO A 196 8.15 3.78 16.72
N PHE A 197 9.02 4.68 17.19
CA PHE A 197 10.26 4.35 17.94
C PHE A 197 10.59 5.37 19.05
N ASP A 198 9.67 6.27 19.39
CA ASP A 198 9.88 7.23 20.48
C ASP A 198 9.81 6.52 21.84
N SER A 199 10.25 7.15 22.94
CA SER A 199 10.11 6.58 24.30
C SER A 199 9.37 7.52 25.25
N SER A 200 8.35 8.21 24.72
CA SER A 200 7.32 8.85 25.54
C SER A 200 6.62 7.81 26.43
N VAL A 201 6.31 8.23 27.67
CA VAL A 201 5.54 7.43 28.63
C VAL A 201 4.18 7.09 28.01
N ALA A 202 3.80 5.82 28.03
CA ALA A 202 2.55 5.36 27.45
C ALA A 202 1.34 6.00 28.17
N SER A 203 0.66 6.93 27.49
CA SER A 203 -0.49 7.67 28.03
C SER A 203 -1.53 6.75 28.69
N SER A 204 -2.21 7.25 29.73
CA SER A 204 -3.39 6.56 30.29
C SER A 204 -4.52 6.50 29.25
N ILE A 205 -5.54 5.67 29.48
CA ILE A 205 -6.71 5.69 28.60
C ILE A 205 -7.52 6.98 28.78
N ASP A 206 -7.56 7.53 29.99
CA ASP A 206 -8.22 8.80 30.33
C ASP A 206 -7.55 10.00 29.63
N GLU A 207 -6.22 10.03 29.58
CA GLU A 207 -5.46 11.03 28.81
C GLU A 207 -5.77 10.99 27.32
N ILE A 208 -6.05 9.80 26.77
CA ILE A 208 -6.42 9.61 25.37
C ILE A 208 -7.86 10.06 25.16
N LEU A 209 -8.79 9.62 26.01
CA LEU A 209 -10.20 9.99 25.96
C LEU A 209 -10.40 11.52 26.09
N PHE A 210 -9.60 12.20 26.91
CA PHE A 210 -9.63 13.66 27.06
C PHE A 210 -9.24 14.44 25.79
N ILE A 211 -8.65 13.79 24.77
CA ILE A 211 -8.35 14.43 23.48
C ILE A 211 -9.58 14.45 22.56
N LEU A 212 -10.60 13.63 22.81
CA LEU A 212 -11.83 13.61 22.03
C LEU A 212 -12.59 14.95 22.14
N PRO A 213 -13.29 15.38 21.08
CA PRO A 213 -14.25 16.48 21.19
C PRO A 213 -15.45 16.05 22.06
N PRO A 214 -16.26 17.00 22.58
CA PRO A 214 -17.50 16.67 23.27
C PRO A 214 -18.43 15.88 22.34
N MET A 215 -19.25 14.99 22.91
CA MET A 215 -19.92 13.92 22.12
C MET A 215 -20.77 14.45 20.95
N GLN A 216 -21.43 15.61 21.11
CA GLN A 216 -22.20 16.25 20.04
C GLN A 216 -21.34 16.57 18.79
N GLN A 217 -20.12 17.06 18.98
CA GLN A 217 -19.17 17.29 17.88
C GLN A 217 -18.54 15.99 17.39
N CYS A 218 -18.40 14.97 18.25
CA CYS A 218 -17.97 13.62 17.86
C CYS A 218 -18.97 12.97 16.88
N ASP A 219 -20.27 12.97 17.22
CA ASP A 219 -21.36 12.49 16.38
C ASP A 219 -21.47 13.24 15.05
N TYR A 220 -21.29 14.55 15.07
CA TYR A 220 -21.30 15.37 13.85
C TYR A 220 -20.15 15.00 12.92
N LEU A 221 -18.91 14.93 13.45
CA LEU A 221 -17.73 14.55 12.68
C LEU A 221 -17.82 13.10 12.18
N LYS A 222 -18.38 12.17 12.96
CA LYS A 222 -18.68 10.80 12.50
C LYS A 222 -19.56 10.81 11.24
N LYS A 223 -20.67 11.56 11.26
CA LYS A 223 -21.59 11.69 10.11
C LYS A 223 -20.89 12.32 8.89
N GLN A 224 -20.04 13.32 9.10
CA GLN A 224 -19.24 13.92 8.02
C GLN A 224 -18.27 12.90 7.39
N TYR A 225 -17.57 12.06 8.18
CA TYR A 225 -16.72 11.00 7.64
C TYR A 225 -17.50 10.00 6.79
N PHE A 226 -18.63 9.48 7.29
CA PHE A 226 -19.42 8.49 6.55
C PHE A 226 -20.08 9.07 5.30
N SER A 227 -20.42 10.37 5.28
CA SER A 227 -20.96 11.04 4.08
C SER A 227 -19.91 11.41 3.03
N VAL A 228 -18.65 11.67 3.43
CA VAL A 228 -17.62 12.28 2.54
C VAL A 228 -16.48 11.33 2.20
N PHE A 229 -16.00 10.55 3.18
CA PHE A 229 -14.77 9.77 3.05
C PHE A 229 -14.98 8.27 2.97
N SER A 230 -15.97 7.71 3.67
CA SER A 230 -16.26 6.27 3.60
C SER A 230 -16.48 5.80 2.15
N PRO A 231 -17.31 6.46 1.31
CA PRO A 231 -17.50 6.05 -0.10
C PRO A 231 -16.30 6.26 -1.03
N LEU A 232 -15.24 6.94 -0.58
CA LEU A 232 -13.98 7.13 -1.32
C LEU A 232 -12.87 6.17 -0.88
N PHE A 233 -12.95 5.67 0.35
CA PHE A 233 -11.96 4.78 0.96
C PHE A 233 -12.61 3.91 2.02
N HIS A 234 -13.43 2.96 1.54
CA HIS A 234 -14.36 2.17 2.33
C HIS A 234 -13.64 0.98 3.04
N ILE A 235 -12.95 1.28 4.14
CA ILE A 235 -12.11 0.33 4.89
C ILE A 235 -12.83 -0.30 6.09
N LEU A 236 -13.94 0.30 6.53
CA LEU A 236 -14.73 -0.10 7.70
C LEU A 236 -16.09 -0.63 7.26
N HIS A 237 -16.60 -1.65 7.94
CA HIS A 237 -18.02 -2.04 7.84
C HIS A 237 -18.85 -1.12 8.74
N ASN A 238 -19.65 -0.23 8.16
CA ASN A 238 -20.42 0.82 8.82
C ASN A 238 -21.39 0.27 9.90
N PRO A 239 -22.20 -0.79 9.66
CA PRO A 239 -23.03 -1.39 10.70
C PRO A 239 -22.22 -1.94 11.89
N THR A 240 -21.03 -2.51 11.64
CA THR A 240 -20.13 -2.97 12.70
C THR A 240 -19.58 -1.78 13.50
N PHE A 241 -19.20 -0.70 12.81
CA PHE A 241 -18.68 0.51 13.45
C PHE A 241 -19.72 1.19 14.34
N GLU A 242 -20.97 1.34 13.89
CA GLU A 242 -22.03 1.97 14.69
C GLU A 242 -22.40 1.16 15.95
N VAL A 243 -22.42 -0.18 15.86
CA VAL A 243 -22.59 -1.04 17.05
C VAL A 243 -21.43 -0.90 18.04
N GLN A 244 -20.20 -0.73 17.55
CA GLN A 244 -19.03 -0.46 18.39
C GLN A 244 -19.06 0.96 18.98
N TYR A 245 -19.54 1.95 18.21
CA TYR A 245 -19.69 3.33 18.65
C TYR A 245 -20.71 3.46 19.77
N GLY A 246 -21.85 2.76 19.68
CA GLY A 246 -22.85 2.71 20.77
C GLY A 246 -22.24 2.22 22.09
N ARG A 247 -21.47 1.12 22.05
CA ARG A 247 -20.78 0.59 23.25
C ARG A 247 -19.73 1.56 23.80
N PHE A 248 -19.01 2.27 22.94
CA PHE A 248 -18.07 3.33 23.35
C PHE A 248 -18.79 4.50 24.04
N VAL A 249 -20.01 4.86 23.62
CA VAL A 249 -20.81 5.89 24.29
C VAL A 249 -21.33 5.43 25.65
N GLU A 250 -21.63 4.13 25.81
CA GLU A 250 -22.05 3.51 27.08
C GLU A 250 -20.89 3.37 28.08
N ASP A 251 -19.73 2.88 27.63
CA ASP A 251 -18.50 2.78 28.43
C ASP A 251 -17.24 3.14 27.60
N PRO A 252 -16.82 4.42 27.65
CA PRO A 252 -15.58 4.87 27.03
C PRO A 252 -14.32 4.19 27.62
N SER A 253 -14.37 3.70 28.86
CA SER A 253 -13.20 3.29 29.65
C SER A 253 -12.74 1.86 29.35
N SER A 254 -13.63 0.95 28.95
CA SER A 254 -13.30 -0.39 28.47
C SER A 254 -13.04 -0.47 26.96
N THR A 255 -13.21 0.63 26.23
CA THR A 255 -13.14 0.65 24.76
C THR A 255 -11.72 0.30 24.26
N PRO A 256 -11.57 -0.67 23.31
CA PRO A 256 -10.27 -1.06 22.76
C PRO A 256 -9.51 0.11 22.13
N VAL A 257 -8.23 0.26 22.47
CA VAL A 257 -7.39 1.35 21.96
C VAL A 257 -7.15 1.25 20.45
N SER A 258 -7.20 0.04 19.88
CA SER A 258 -7.21 -0.18 18.42
C SER A 258 -8.45 0.43 17.74
N TRP A 259 -9.61 0.41 18.39
CA TRP A 259 -10.83 1.07 17.90
C TRP A 259 -10.80 2.59 18.13
N LEU A 260 -10.31 3.06 19.29
CA LEU A 260 -10.09 4.50 19.52
C LEU A 260 -9.15 5.10 18.46
N ALA A 261 -8.14 4.33 17.99
CA ALA A 261 -7.28 4.74 16.89
C ALA A 261 -8.06 4.97 15.58
N ILE A 262 -9.04 4.11 15.25
CA ILE A 262 -9.94 4.30 14.09
C ILE A 262 -10.77 5.58 14.29
N LEU A 263 -11.43 5.74 15.43
CA LEU A 263 -12.26 6.91 15.74
C LEU A 263 -11.46 8.21 15.57
N PHE A 264 -10.23 8.28 16.09
CA PHE A 264 -9.38 9.47 15.95
C PHE A 264 -8.98 9.77 14.49
N VAL A 265 -8.68 8.76 13.66
CA VAL A 265 -8.41 9.02 12.23
C VAL A 265 -9.68 9.47 11.49
N LEU A 266 -10.82 8.86 11.79
CA LEU A 266 -12.13 9.24 11.28
C LEU A 266 -12.45 10.71 11.60
N LEU A 267 -12.24 11.14 12.85
CA LEU A 267 -12.40 12.54 13.26
C LEU A 267 -11.38 13.47 12.55
N SER A 268 -10.14 13.02 12.34
CA SER A 268 -9.12 13.76 11.58
C SER A 268 -9.50 14.01 10.12
N LEU A 269 -10.13 13.03 9.48
CA LEU A 269 -10.59 13.14 8.09
C LEU A 269 -11.83 14.02 8.00
N ALA A 270 -12.83 13.79 8.85
CA ALA A 270 -14.05 14.60 8.92
C ALA A 270 -13.77 16.10 9.09
N VAL A 271 -12.75 16.46 9.88
CA VAL A 271 -12.31 17.86 10.04
C VAL A 271 -11.86 18.50 8.71
N THR A 272 -11.31 17.76 7.75
CA THR A 272 -10.86 18.34 6.47
C THR A 272 -11.99 18.51 5.45
N SER A 273 -13.21 18.03 5.72
CA SER A 273 -14.41 18.31 4.93
C SER A 273 -15.28 19.45 5.46
N LEU A 274 -14.87 20.13 6.54
CA LEU A 274 -15.65 21.24 7.12
C LEU A 274 -15.46 22.56 6.35
N GLU A 275 -16.55 23.32 6.22
CA GLU A 275 -16.52 24.65 5.60
C GLU A 275 -15.89 25.72 6.51
N GLU A 276 -15.43 26.82 5.92
CA GLU A 276 -14.75 27.91 6.64
C GLU A 276 -15.58 28.56 7.76
N HIS A 277 -16.91 28.46 7.69
CA HIS A 277 -17.82 29.03 8.67
C HIS A 277 -18.48 27.97 9.57
N ASP A 278 -18.03 26.71 9.50
CA ASP A 278 -18.52 25.65 10.37
C ASP A 278 -18.21 25.98 11.86
N PRO A 279 -19.22 25.98 12.76
CA PRO A 279 -19.03 26.35 14.15
C PRO A 279 -18.04 25.45 14.88
N VAL A 280 -17.93 24.16 14.52
CA VAL A 280 -17.04 23.19 15.16
C VAL A 280 -15.57 23.60 15.05
N LEU A 281 -15.18 24.23 13.95
CA LEU A 281 -13.82 24.76 13.76
C LEU A 281 -13.49 25.90 14.74
N ARG A 282 -14.46 26.80 14.98
CA ARG A 282 -14.31 27.91 15.94
C ARG A 282 -14.39 27.42 17.38
N ASP A 283 -15.21 26.41 17.65
CA ASP A 283 -15.49 25.97 19.01
C ASP A 283 -14.34 25.08 19.55
N LEU A 284 -13.79 24.16 18.74
CA LEU A 284 -12.73 23.22 19.14
C LEU A 284 -11.27 23.72 18.97
N ALA A 285 -11.05 24.82 18.24
CA ALA A 285 -9.72 25.38 17.97
C ALA A 285 -9.69 26.92 18.02
N ARG A 286 -8.48 27.49 18.08
CA ARG A 286 -8.21 28.94 18.20
C ARG A 286 -7.00 29.37 17.34
N GLY A 287 -6.92 28.85 16.12
CA GLY A 287 -5.98 29.29 15.08
C GLY A 287 -6.37 30.65 14.49
N LYS A 288 -5.55 31.19 13.57
CA LYS A 288 -5.72 32.54 13.02
C LYS A 288 -6.89 32.66 12.03
N ASN A 289 -7.30 31.54 11.44
CA ASN A 289 -8.34 31.40 10.44
C ASN A 289 -8.81 29.92 10.43
N SER A 290 -9.90 29.62 9.72
CA SER A 290 -10.48 28.28 9.71
C SER A 290 -9.60 27.23 9.03
N CYS A 291 -8.76 27.60 8.07
CA CYS A 291 -7.79 26.68 7.46
C CYS A 291 -6.68 26.27 8.45
N ASP A 292 -6.25 27.20 9.31
CA ASP A 292 -5.36 26.88 10.44
C ASP A 292 -6.08 26.00 11.48
N ASN A 293 -7.37 26.25 11.77
CA ASN A 293 -8.18 25.38 12.66
C ASN A 293 -8.28 23.94 12.13
N ILE A 294 -8.61 23.76 10.84
CA ILE A 294 -8.66 22.46 10.16
C ILE A 294 -7.31 21.74 10.29
N ARG A 295 -6.21 22.43 9.97
CA ARG A 295 -4.86 21.85 10.07
C ARG A 295 -4.45 21.49 11.50
N MET A 296 -4.85 22.28 12.50
CA MET A 296 -4.59 22.01 13.92
C MET A 296 -5.42 20.82 14.44
N LEU A 297 -6.71 20.75 14.13
CA LEU A 297 -7.62 19.70 14.59
C LEU A 297 -7.32 18.36 13.91
N SER A 298 -7.13 18.35 12.59
CA SER A 298 -6.73 17.16 11.83
C SER A 298 -5.42 16.59 12.37
N ARG A 299 -4.41 17.43 12.64
CA ARG A 299 -3.15 17.00 13.28
C ARG A 299 -3.39 16.43 14.68
N ARG A 300 -4.10 17.14 15.56
CA ARG A 300 -4.39 16.70 16.95
C ARG A 300 -4.97 15.28 16.97
N TYR A 301 -5.91 15.00 16.07
CA TYR A 301 -6.56 13.69 16.01
C TYR A 301 -5.66 12.61 15.36
N ARG A 302 -4.82 12.92 14.37
CA ARG A 302 -3.77 11.98 13.90
C ARG A 302 -2.77 11.63 15.01
N GLU A 303 -2.31 12.61 15.77
CA GLU A 303 -1.41 12.40 16.91
C GLU A 303 -2.07 11.56 18.01
N ALA A 304 -3.37 11.75 18.26
CA ALA A 304 -4.13 10.91 19.19
C ALA A 304 -4.27 9.44 18.71
N SER A 305 -4.52 9.22 17.42
CA SER A 305 -4.47 7.87 16.82
C SER A 305 -3.08 7.22 16.95
N MET A 306 -2.01 7.97 16.71
CA MET A 306 -0.63 7.49 16.90
C MET A 306 -0.37 7.08 18.36
N LYS A 307 -0.88 7.85 19.35
CA LYS A 307 -0.83 7.45 20.78
C LYS A 307 -1.59 6.15 21.04
N CYS A 308 -2.78 5.97 20.45
CA CYS A 308 -3.57 4.76 20.59
C CYS A 308 -2.83 3.52 20.02
N LEU A 309 -2.23 3.67 18.83
CA LEU A 309 -1.44 2.63 18.16
C LEU A 309 -0.13 2.29 18.90
N ALA A 310 0.51 3.27 19.54
CA ALA A 310 1.63 3.03 20.45
C ALA A 310 1.19 2.30 21.71
N LYS A 311 0.10 2.72 22.36
CA LYS A 311 -0.46 2.08 23.55
C LYS A 311 -0.92 0.64 23.30
N GLN A 312 -1.40 0.35 22.09
CA GLN A 312 -1.68 -1.02 21.61
C GLN A 312 -0.39 -1.87 21.52
N GLY A 313 0.74 -1.26 21.15
CA GLY A 313 2.00 -1.97 20.83
C GLY A 313 2.01 -2.54 19.40
N VAL A 314 1.32 -1.91 18.45
CA VAL A 314 1.01 -2.48 17.12
C VAL A 314 2.23 -2.98 16.33
N PHE A 315 3.38 -2.30 16.45
CA PHE A 315 4.62 -2.69 15.77
C PHE A 315 5.33 -3.88 16.44
N TRP A 316 5.05 -4.17 17.71
CA TRP A 316 5.70 -5.20 18.53
C TRP A 316 4.81 -6.43 18.75
N GLY A 317 4.20 -6.91 17.66
CA GLY A 317 3.39 -8.13 17.65
C GLY A 317 1.96 -8.00 18.20
N LYS A 318 1.63 -6.91 18.92
CA LYS A 318 0.29 -6.68 19.48
C LYS A 318 -0.67 -6.04 18.46
N HIS A 319 -0.76 -6.63 17.27
CA HIS A 319 -1.60 -6.15 16.18
C HIS A 319 -2.88 -6.98 15.99
N ASN A 320 -3.90 -6.33 15.45
CA ASN A 320 -5.19 -6.90 15.06
C ASN A 320 -5.76 -6.14 13.86
N LEU A 321 -6.88 -6.61 13.30
CA LEU A 321 -7.47 -6.02 12.09
C LEU A 321 -7.82 -4.53 12.28
N GLN A 322 -8.36 -4.13 13.45
CA GLN A 322 -8.68 -2.73 13.76
C GLN A 322 -7.44 -1.83 13.78
N SER A 323 -6.33 -2.30 14.38
CA SER A 323 -5.09 -1.53 14.40
C SER A 323 -4.47 -1.37 12.99
N LEU A 324 -4.70 -2.35 12.09
CA LEU A 324 -4.32 -2.23 10.67
C LEU A 324 -5.28 -1.29 9.91
N GLN A 325 -6.60 -1.39 10.11
CA GLN A 325 -7.59 -0.45 9.55
C GLN A 325 -7.23 0.99 9.94
N ALA A 326 -6.91 1.24 11.22
CA ALA A 326 -6.44 2.53 11.71
C ALA A 326 -5.13 2.99 11.05
N LEU A 327 -4.13 2.11 10.89
CA LEU A 327 -2.88 2.42 10.19
C LEU A 327 -3.11 2.79 8.71
N VAL A 328 -3.93 2.02 8.00
CA VAL A 328 -4.28 2.23 6.58
C VAL A 328 -5.03 3.56 6.40
N MET A 329 -6.02 3.84 7.25
CA MET A 329 -6.71 5.14 7.25
C MET A 329 -5.77 6.29 7.66
N LEU A 330 -4.83 6.09 8.58
CA LEU A 330 -3.89 7.12 9.04
C LEU A 330 -2.93 7.50 7.90
N ILE A 331 -2.42 6.53 7.15
CA ILE A 331 -1.60 6.75 5.95
C ILE A 331 -2.40 7.53 4.89
N TYR A 332 -3.67 7.18 4.66
CA TYR A 332 -4.56 7.91 3.75
C TYR A 332 -4.75 9.37 4.18
N ALA A 333 -5.01 9.62 5.47
CA ALA A 333 -5.13 10.97 6.04
C ALA A 333 -3.81 11.77 5.99
N MET A 334 -2.66 11.11 6.12
CA MET A 334 -1.34 11.72 5.94
C MET A 334 -1.06 12.08 4.47
N GLY A 335 -1.46 11.23 3.52
CA GLY A 335 -1.31 11.47 2.09
C GLY A 335 -2.00 12.76 1.61
N HIS A 336 -3.22 13.03 2.08
CA HIS A 336 -3.94 14.29 1.79
C HIS A 336 -3.22 15.54 2.34
N ASN A 337 -2.44 15.39 3.41
CA ASN A 337 -1.62 16.46 3.98
C ASN A 337 -0.24 16.60 3.30
N GLN A 338 0.11 15.70 2.36
CA GLN A 338 1.44 15.57 1.75
C GLN A 338 2.56 15.25 2.78
N ASP A 339 2.20 14.60 3.89
CA ASP A 339 3.16 14.09 4.88
C ASP A 339 3.87 12.83 4.33
N HIS A 340 5.14 12.60 4.69
CA HIS A 340 5.89 11.43 4.21
C HIS A 340 5.43 10.12 4.87
N THR A 341 4.78 9.24 4.10
CA THR A 341 4.16 7.99 4.59
C THR A 341 4.94 6.71 4.33
N TRP A 342 5.91 6.71 3.41
CA TRP A 342 6.47 5.48 2.81
C TRP A 342 6.99 4.45 3.82
N VAL A 343 7.69 4.88 4.88
CA VAL A 343 8.20 3.97 5.93
C VAL A 343 7.05 3.37 6.74
N LEU A 344 6.04 4.16 7.09
CA LEU A 344 4.84 3.71 7.79
C LEU A 344 4.01 2.75 6.94
N LEU A 345 3.94 2.99 5.63
CA LEU A 345 3.29 2.12 4.65
C LEU A 345 4.02 0.77 4.52
N GLY A 346 5.35 0.76 4.49
CA GLY A 346 6.15 -0.47 4.53
C GLY A 346 6.01 -1.27 5.83
N MET A 347 5.92 -0.59 6.99
CA MET A 347 5.65 -1.27 8.27
C MET A 347 4.22 -1.84 8.31
N SER A 348 3.23 -1.08 7.83
CA SER A 348 1.82 -1.51 7.76
C SER A 348 1.63 -2.68 6.79
N TYR A 349 2.40 -2.73 5.70
CA TYR A 349 2.47 -3.89 4.82
C TYR A 349 2.91 -5.15 5.57
N ASN A 350 4.00 -5.09 6.34
CA ASN A 350 4.47 -6.24 7.11
C ASN A 350 3.47 -6.68 8.19
N ILE A 351 2.72 -5.75 8.79
CA ILE A 351 1.62 -6.06 9.72
C ILE A 351 0.46 -6.75 8.99
N ALA A 352 0.12 -6.32 7.76
CA ALA A 352 -0.88 -7.01 6.93
C ALA A 352 -0.43 -8.43 6.51
N ILE A 353 0.87 -8.66 6.31
CA ILE A 353 1.41 -10.02 6.14
C ILE A 353 1.22 -10.85 7.43
N ALA A 354 1.59 -10.29 8.59
CA ALA A 354 1.46 -10.96 9.90
C ALA A 354 0.00 -11.22 10.32
N LEU A 355 -0.96 -10.49 9.75
CA LEU A 355 -2.41 -10.69 9.92
C LEU A 355 -3.05 -11.59 8.85
N ALA A 356 -2.27 -12.16 7.93
CA ALA A 356 -2.73 -12.96 6.77
C ALA A 356 -3.60 -12.21 5.73
N CYS A 357 -3.67 -10.88 5.73
CA CYS A 357 -4.52 -10.12 4.79
C CYS A 357 -4.08 -10.25 3.32
N HIS A 358 -2.90 -10.84 3.06
CA HIS A 358 -2.35 -11.16 1.74
C HIS A 358 -2.79 -12.52 1.18
N ILE A 359 -3.68 -13.22 1.89
CA ILE A 359 -4.27 -14.51 1.53
C ILE A 359 -5.79 -14.30 1.57
N ASP A 360 -6.53 -14.82 0.59
CA ASP A 360 -7.97 -14.60 0.55
C ASP A 360 -8.68 -15.18 1.81
N PRO A 361 -9.60 -14.44 2.45
CA PRO A 361 -10.30 -14.89 3.66
C PRO A 361 -11.06 -16.22 3.52
N SER A 362 -11.45 -16.62 2.31
CA SER A 362 -12.00 -17.96 2.04
C SER A 362 -11.08 -19.10 2.50
N ALA A 363 -9.77 -18.87 2.57
CA ALA A 363 -8.78 -19.84 3.10
C ALA A 363 -8.87 -20.06 4.62
N PHE A 364 -9.69 -19.30 5.35
CA PHE A 364 -9.74 -19.29 6.82
C PHE A 364 -11.16 -19.54 7.41
N ASN A 365 -12.17 -19.81 6.59
CA ASN A 365 -13.57 -20.03 7.01
C ASN A 365 -14.12 -18.94 7.96
N LEU A 366 -13.77 -17.67 7.68
CA LEU A 366 -14.30 -16.52 8.42
C LEU A 366 -15.74 -16.20 7.98
N ASP A 367 -16.48 -15.46 8.80
CA ASP A 367 -17.77 -14.91 8.41
C ASP A 367 -17.64 -13.88 7.27
N PRO A 368 -18.73 -13.55 6.56
CA PRO A 368 -18.67 -12.62 5.43
C PRO A 368 -18.21 -11.20 5.78
N ILE A 369 -18.49 -10.71 7.00
CA ILE A 369 -18.14 -9.35 7.41
C ILE A 369 -16.63 -9.28 7.66
N HIS A 370 -16.07 -10.15 8.49
CA HIS A 370 -14.62 -10.18 8.71
C HIS A 370 -13.83 -10.62 7.47
N SER A 371 -14.45 -11.31 6.52
CA SER A 371 -13.87 -11.57 5.20
C SER A 371 -13.75 -10.29 4.37
N GLU A 372 -14.85 -9.55 4.18
CA GLU A 372 -14.80 -8.30 3.40
C GLU A 372 -13.99 -7.20 4.11
N GLU A 373 -14.02 -7.08 5.44
CA GLU A 373 -13.12 -6.15 6.16
C GLU A 373 -11.63 -6.45 5.89
N ARG A 374 -11.24 -7.73 5.77
CA ARG A 374 -9.86 -8.11 5.43
C ARG A 374 -9.50 -7.79 3.98
N ARG A 375 -10.39 -8.10 3.03
CA ARG A 375 -10.21 -7.74 1.61
C ARG A 375 -10.13 -6.23 1.44
N ARG A 376 -11.04 -5.45 2.05
CA ARG A 376 -11.04 -3.99 2.06
C ARG A 376 -9.75 -3.41 2.65
N CYS A 377 -9.27 -3.97 3.76
CA CYS A 377 -8.04 -3.51 4.40
C CYS A 377 -6.79 -3.81 3.55
N TRP A 378 -6.70 -5.00 2.95
CA TRP A 378 -5.63 -5.35 2.00
C TRP A 378 -5.67 -4.48 0.75
N ALA A 379 -6.85 -4.33 0.13
CA ALA A 379 -7.06 -3.47 -1.02
C ALA A 379 -6.66 -2.02 -0.70
N GLY A 380 -7.15 -1.45 0.39
CA GLY A 380 -6.80 -0.08 0.81
C GLY A 380 -5.30 0.13 0.99
N LEU A 381 -4.61 -0.86 1.58
CA LEU A 381 -3.15 -0.86 1.68
C LEU A 381 -2.47 -0.93 0.30
N MET A 382 -2.90 -1.84 -0.59
CA MET A 382 -2.33 -1.95 -1.94
C MET A 382 -2.56 -0.67 -2.75
N MET A 383 -3.74 -0.05 -2.64
CA MET A 383 -4.06 1.22 -3.30
C MET A 383 -3.07 2.31 -2.89
N LEU A 384 -2.82 2.46 -1.58
CA LEU A 384 -1.84 3.41 -1.05
C LEU A 384 -0.42 3.08 -1.54
N TYR A 385 -0.07 1.79 -1.62
CA TYR A 385 1.21 1.34 -2.14
C TYR A 385 1.38 1.69 -3.62
N THR A 386 0.37 1.47 -4.47
CA THR A 386 0.43 1.80 -5.89
C THR A 386 0.44 3.30 -6.14
N ILE A 387 -0.28 4.11 -5.34
CA ILE A 387 -0.15 5.58 -5.39
C ILE A 387 1.31 5.98 -5.11
N GLN A 388 1.90 5.49 -4.03
CA GLN A 388 3.25 5.88 -3.63
C GLN A 388 4.32 5.37 -4.62
N ASN A 389 4.19 4.13 -5.13
CA ASN A 389 5.03 3.60 -6.22
C ASN A 389 4.92 4.48 -7.47
N THR A 390 3.69 4.84 -7.88
CA THR A 390 3.43 5.72 -9.03
C THR A 390 4.17 7.04 -8.89
N THR A 391 4.19 7.66 -7.71
CA THR A 391 4.94 8.92 -7.51
C THR A 391 6.46 8.77 -7.68
N ILE A 392 7.04 7.57 -7.76
CA ILE A 392 8.48 7.35 -7.96
C ILE A 392 8.74 6.70 -9.35
N GLY A 393 7.80 6.82 -10.30
CA GLY A 393 7.93 6.20 -11.63
C GLY A 393 7.66 4.70 -11.66
N ASN A 394 7.10 4.14 -10.57
CA ASN A 394 6.84 2.71 -10.36
C ASN A 394 8.10 1.81 -10.42
N PRO A 395 9.04 1.95 -9.46
CA PRO A 395 10.32 1.21 -9.47
C PRO A 395 10.23 -0.28 -9.09
N ASP A 396 9.04 -0.76 -8.71
CA ASP A 396 8.76 -2.17 -8.43
C ASP A 396 7.44 -2.58 -9.12
N PRO A 397 7.45 -2.86 -10.43
CA PRO A 397 6.29 -3.40 -11.16
C PRO A 397 6.02 -4.88 -10.84
N ALA A 398 6.91 -5.55 -10.11
CA ALA A 398 6.78 -6.97 -9.76
C ALA A 398 5.87 -7.18 -8.54
N ARG A 399 5.86 -6.25 -7.58
CA ARG A 399 4.88 -6.17 -6.48
C ARG A 399 3.53 -5.68 -7.01
N LYS A 400 2.88 -6.53 -7.79
CA LYS A 400 1.52 -6.33 -8.34
C LYS A 400 0.49 -6.25 -7.21
N ILE A 401 -0.62 -5.56 -7.48
CA ILE A 401 -1.82 -5.53 -6.64
C ILE A 401 -2.42 -6.94 -6.47
N HIS A 402 -2.21 -7.80 -7.47
CA HIS A 402 -2.64 -9.20 -7.51
C HIS A 402 -1.66 -10.11 -6.76
N GLY A 403 -1.84 -10.19 -5.43
CA GLY A 403 -1.66 -11.46 -4.72
C GLY A 403 -2.90 -12.33 -4.87
N ASP A 404 -2.94 -13.49 -4.22
CA ASP A 404 -4.06 -14.46 -4.30
C ASP A 404 -5.31 -14.04 -3.49
N VAL A 405 -5.64 -12.75 -3.48
CA VAL A 405 -6.75 -12.14 -2.74
C VAL A 405 -7.73 -11.52 -3.73
N GLU A 406 -9.03 -11.80 -3.58
CA GLU A 406 -10.04 -11.17 -4.44
C GLU A 406 -10.17 -9.66 -4.10
N LEU A 407 -10.52 -8.84 -5.10
CA LEU A 407 -10.95 -7.47 -4.81
C LEU A 407 -12.23 -7.50 -3.96
N PRO A 408 -12.47 -6.53 -3.07
CA PRO A 408 -13.67 -6.53 -2.24
C PRO A 408 -14.93 -6.41 -3.10
N ALA A 409 -16.03 -6.99 -2.62
CA ALA A 409 -17.27 -7.08 -3.39
C ALA A 409 -17.87 -5.69 -3.70
N ASP A 410 -18.42 -5.51 -4.90
CA ASP A 410 -19.10 -4.28 -5.32
C ASP A 410 -20.53 -4.23 -4.78
N ILE A 411 -20.64 -4.08 -3.46
CA ILE A 411 -21.87 -4.11 -2.66
C ILE A 411 -21.81 -3.08 -1.52
N ASP A 412 -22.98 -2.64 -1.08
CA ASP A 412 -23.17 -1.84 0.12
C ASP A 412 -23.21 -2.71 1.39
N ASP A 413 -22.78 -2.18 2.53
CA ASP A 413 -22.68 -2.92 3.80
C ASP A 413 -24.00 -3.56 4.23
N GLU A 414 -25.14 -2.94 3.95
CA GLU A 414 -26.47 -3.45 4.27
C GLU A 414 -26.81 -4.78 3.55
N ALA A 415 -26.06 -5.15 2.51
CA ALA A 415 -26.12 -6.45 1.84
C ALA A 415 -25.22 -7.53 2.47
N ILE A 416 -24.27 -7.16 3.33
CA ILE A 416 -23.33 -8.09 3.99
C ILE A 416 -23.91 -8.53 5.33
N THR A 417 -24.24 -9.82 5.44
CA THR A 417 -24.80 -10.40 6.67
C THR A 417 -23.93 -11.54 7.17
N LEU A 418 -24.01 -11.84 8.48
CA LEU A 418 -23.36 -13.03 9.06
C LEU A 418 -23.78 -14.35 8.37
N THR A 419 -24.94 -14.36 7.73
CA THR A 419 -25.48 -15.50 6.97
C THR A 419 -25.08 -15.53 5.49
N GLY A 420 -24.40 -14.50 4.97
CA GLY A 420 -24.02 -14.39 3.56
C GLY A 420 -24.17 -12.99 2.98
N ILE A 421 -23.68 -12.83 1.75
CA ILE A 421 -23.86 -11.63 0.92
C ILE A 421 -25.18 -11.76 0.13
N ARG A 422 -25.94 -10.66 0.03
CA ARG A 422 -27.18 -10.56 -0.75
C ARG A 422 -26.91 -10.12 -2.20
N GLU A 423 -27.93 -10.18 -3.05
CA GLU A 423 -27.82 -9.80 -4.46
C GLU A 423 -27.36 -8.35 -4.65
N THR A 424 -26.54 -8.12 -5.68
CA THR A 424 -25.95 -6.83 -6.03
C THR A 424 -27.00 -5.85 -6.56
N SER A 425 -26.91 -4.58 -6.19
CA SER A 425 -27.60 -3.49 -6.90
C SER A 425 -27.05 -3.33 -8.32
N ASN A 426 -27.77 -2.58 -9.19
CA ASN A 426 -27.29 -2.22 -10.53
C ASN A 426 -26.56 -0.86 -10.55
N GLY A 427 -27.03 0.12 -9.77
CA GLY A 427 -26.37 1.42 -9.58
C GLY A 427 -25.01 1.33 -8.86
N PRO A 428 -24.34 2.45 -8.57
CA PRO A 428 -23.06 2.45 -7.87
C PRO A 428 -23.24 2.18 -6.36
N THR A 429 -22.21 1.62 -5.73
CA THR A 429 -22.19 1.23 -4.31
C THR A 429 -21.15 2.04 -3.51
N GLN A 430 -21.12 1.84 -2.19
CA GLN A 430 -20.05 2.26 -1.28
C GLN A 430 -18.64 1.81 -1.74
N MET A 431 -18.54 0.71 -2.48
CA MET A 431 -17.28 0.13 -2.97
C MET A 431 -16.92 0.53 -4.41
N SER A 432 -17.88 0.86 -5.28
CA SER A 432 -17.65 0.99 -6.74
C SER A 432 -16.52 1.96 -7.11
N TYR A 433 -16.40 3.12 -6.44
CA TYR A 433 -15.34 4.09 -6.72
C TYR A 433 -13.93 3.48 -6.55
N LEU A 434 -13.72 2.70 -5.48
CA LEU A 434 -12.42 2.08 -5.18
C LEU A 434 -12.06 1.05 -6.27
N LEU A 435 -13.04 0.30 -6.74
CA LEU A 435 -12.88 -0.75 -7.75
C LEU A 435 -12.52 -0.17 -9.13
N PHE A 436 -13.22 0.90 -9.57
CA PHE A 436 -12.80 1.66 -10.76
C PHE A 436 -11.42 2.30 -10.59
N LYS A 437 -11.05 2.70 -9.37
CA LYS A 437 -9.69 3.20 -9.10
C LYS A 437 -8.62 2.13 -9.30
N PHE A 438 -8.86 0.87 -8.90
CA PHE A 438 -7.94 -0.23 -9.18
C PHE A 438 -7.74 -0.51 -10.68
N GLN A 439 -8.80 -0.42 -11.47
CA GLN A 439 -8.69 -0.53 -12.93
C GLN A 439 -7.76 0.56 -13.49
N LEU A 440 -7.96 1.82 -13.06
CA LEU A 440 -7.08 2.92 -13.45
C LEU A 440 -5.64 2.72 -12.96
N TYR A 441 -5.41 2.25 -11.74
CA TYR A 441 -4.05 1.96 -11.25
C TYR A 441 -3.34 0.85 -12.05
N ASN A 442 -4.05 -0.19 -12.47
CA ASN A 442 -3.51 -1.23 -13.37
C ASN A 442 -3.17 -0.67 -14.77
N ILE A 443 -3.85 0.39 -15.23
CA ILE A 443 -3.47 1.14 -16.43
C ILE A 443 -2.25 2.04 -16.14
N THR A 444 -2.24 2.78 -15.04
CA THR A 444 -1.13 3.66 -14.61
C THR A 444 0.20 2.91 -14.56
N VAL A 445 0.25 1.71 -13.97
CA VAL A 445 1.45 0.87 -13.90
C VAL A 445 1.99 0.54 -15.31
N GLN A 446 1.11 0.27 -16.27
CA GLN A 446 1.51 0.03 -17.66
C GLN A 446 2.00 1.31 -18.34
N ILE A 447 1.39 2.47 -18.07
CA ILE A 447 1.84 3.78 -18.58
C ILE A 447 3.23 4.12 -18.00
N CYS A 448 3.50 3.82 -16.73
CA CYS A 448 4.81 4.01 -16.13
C CYS A 448 5.88 3.18 -16.86
N SER A 449 5.66 1.88 -17.06
CA SER A 449 6.60 1.03 -17.79
C SER A 449 6.81 1.50 -19.25
N GLU A 450 5.72 1.73 -19.99
CA GLU A 450 5.78 2.15 -21.40
C GLU A 450 6.48 3.50 -21.61
N THR A 451 6.31 4.44 -20.68
CA THR A 451 6.71 5.84 -20.92
C THR A 451 7.93 6.31 -20.12
N PHE A 452 8.42 5.53 -19.15
CA PHE A 452 9.61 5.85 -18.35
C PHE A 452 10.74 4.82 -18.52
N GLU A 453 10.42 3.53 -18.73
CA GLU A 453 11.44 2.48 -18.89
C GLU A 453 11.86 2.28 -20.36
N SER A 454 10.98 2.60 -21.31
CA SER A 454 11.22 2.40 -22.75
C SER A 454 11.85 3.61 -23.41
N SER A 455 12.95 3.40 -24.16
CA SER A 455 13.68 4.47 -24.86
C SER A 455 12.90 5.09 -26.03
N GLU A 456 12.02 4.31 -26.67
CA GLU A 456 11.07 4.77 -27.68
C GLU A 456 9.71 4.11 -27.40
N PRO A 457 8.66 4.86 -26.99
CA PRO A 457 7.35 4.29 -26.68
C PRO A 457 6.58 3.94 -27.95
N SER A 458 5.96 2.76 -27.97
CA SER A 458 5.32 2.20 -29.17
C SER A 458 3.95 2.81 -29.44
N ARG A 459 3.74 3.35 -30.65
CA ARG A 459 2.43 3.93 -31.08
C ARG A 459 1.28 2.93 -30.88
N ALA A 460 1.49 1.66 -31.22
CA ALA A 460 0.47 0.61 -31.06
C ALA A 460 0.16 0.34 -29.59
N ARG A 461 1.16 0.40 -28.71
CA ARG A 461 0.99 0.21 -27.27
C ARG A 461 0.33 1.42 -26.60
N ILE A 462 0.64 2.63 -27.06
CA ILE A 462 -0.07 3.85 -26.67
C ILE A 462 -1.54 3.79 -27.09
N GLN A 463 -1.85 3.41 -28.32
CA GLN A 463 -3.24 3.25 -28.78
C GLN A 463 -4.00 2.19 -27.96
N ALA A 464 -3.34 1.08 -27.59
CA ALA A 464 -3.93 0.06 -26.73
C ALA A 464 -4.13 0.51 -25.26
N LEU A 465 -3.34 1.47 -24.77
CA LEU A 465 -3.50 2.07 -23.43
C LEU A 465 -4.55 3.19 -23.43
N ASP A 466 -4.60 4.01 -24.49
CA ASP A 466 -5.66 4.99 -24.74
C ASP A 466 -7.03 4.30 -24.76
N GLN A 467 -7.16 3.18 -25.48
CA GLN A 467 -8.38 2.39 -25.52
C GLN A 467 -8.74 1.79 -24.14
N GLN A 468 -7.76 1.34 -23.34
CA GLN A 468 -8.02 0.87 -21.97
C GLN A 468 -8.57 1.98 -21.06
N ILE A 469 -8.10 3.23 -21.22
CA ILE A 469 -8.65 4.37 -20.49
C ILE A 469 -10.09 4.65 -20.93
N CYS A 470 -10.38 4.63 -22.25
CA CYS A 470 -11.74 4.82 -22.77
C CYS A 470 -12.72 3.76 -22.25
N LEU A 471 -12.35 2.47 -22.33
CA LEU A 471 -13.16 1.36 -21.82
C LEU A 471 -13.41 1.47 -20.30
N ALA A 472 -12.44 1.99 -19.54
CA ALA A 472 -12.64 2.27 -18.12
C ALA A 472 -13.70 3.37 -17.91
N GLN A 473 -13.64 4.47 -18.68
CA GLN A 473 -14.66 5.53 -18.65
C GLN A 473 -16.05 4.99 -18.95
N GLU A 474 -16.21 4.27 -20.07
CA GLU A 474 -17.48 3.62 -20.46
C GLU A 474 -18.04 2.71 -19.34
N SER A 475 -17.17 1.99 -18.61
CA SER A 475 -17.60 1.07 -17.55
C SER A 475 -18.18 1.77 -16.32
N TRP A 476 -17.61 2.90 -15.87
CA TRP A 476 -18.17 3.64 -14.75
C TRP A 476 -19.27 4.60 -15.17
N GLU A 477 -19.26 5.12 -16.40
CA GLU A 477 -20.41 5.83 -16.97
C GLU A 477 -21.63 4.90 -16.97
N THR A 478 -21.47 3.65 -17.43
CA THR A 478 -22.52 2.63 -17.35
C THR A 478 -23.01 2.43 -15.91
N ARG A 479 -22.11 2.20 -14.94
CA ARG A 479 -22.47 1.95 -13.52
C ARG A 479 -23.13 3.15 -12.84
N TYR A 480 -22.64 4.37 -13.06
CA TYR A 480 -23.12 5.58 -12.39
C TYR A 480 -24.35 6.22 -13.06
N LEU A 481 -24.67 5.86 -14.31
CA LEU A 481 -25.78 6.45 -15.07
C LEU A 481 -26.97 5.50 -15.29
N VAL A 482 -27.00 4.31 -14.66
CA VAL A 482 -28.13 3.35 -14.78
C VAL A 482 -29.48 4.01 -14.41
N ASP A 483 -29.54 4.70 -13.28
CA ASP A 483 -30.78 5.23 -12.69
C ASP A 483 -30.96 6.75 -12.87
N THR A 484 -30.00 7.46 -13.49
CA THR A 484 -30.05 8.93 -13.65
C THR A 484 -31.09 9.43 -14.65
N THR A 485 -31.97 8.53 -15.12
CA THR A 485 -33.17 8.84 -15.89
C THR A 485 -34.39 9.11 -15.02
N PHE A 486 -34.36 8.77 -13.73
CA PHE A 486 -35.47 8.96 -12.79
C PHE A 486 -35.10 9.78 -11.54
N GLU A 487 -33.89 9.66 -11.01
CA GLU A 487 -33.41 10.45 -9.86
C GLU A 487 -32.04 11.10 -10.13
N GLU A 488 -31.76 12.26 -9.52
CA GLU A 488 -30.45 12.91 -9.63
C GLU A 488 -29.38 12.15 -8.85
N LEU A 489 -28.21 11.92 -9.48
CA LEU A 489 -27.09 11.22 -8.86
C LEU A 489 -26.64 11.92 -7.55
N PRO A 490 -26.59 11.22 -6.40
CA PRO A 490 -26.22 11.83 -5.13
C PRO A 490 -24.88 12.56 -5.18
N SER A 491 -24.78 13.71 -4.49
CA SER A 491 -23.63 14.63 -4.63
C SER A 491 -22.26 13.99 -4.39
N HIS A 492 -22.20 12.97 -3.52
CA HIS A 492 -20.98 12.19 -3.31
C HIS A 492 -20.61 11.39 -4.57
N HIS A 493 -21.52 10.57 -5.12
CA HIS A 493 -21.28 9.83 -6.37
C HIS A 493 -20.92 10.74 -7.54
N ALA A 494 -21.56 11.92 -7.65
CA ALA A 494 -21.21 12.92 -8.68
C ALA A 494 -19.76 13.42 -8.53
N VAL A 495 -19.29 13.68 -7.31
CA VAL A 495 -17.87 14.02 -7.05
C VAL A 495 -16.95 12.83 -7.33
N HIS A 496 -17.32 11.61 -6.96
CA HIS A 496 -16.49 10.42 -7.20
C HIS A 496 -16.29 10.19 -8.70
N LEU A 497 -17.36 10.34 -9.49
CA LEU A 497 -17.34 10.31 -10.95
C LEU A 497 -16.38 11.38 -11.49
N HIS A 498 -16.52 12.65 -11.07
CA HIS A 498 -15.56 13.71 -11.44
C HIS A 498 -14.10 13.39 -11.05
N ILE A 499 -13.84 12.72 -9.92
CA ILE A 499 -12.50 12.30 -9.49
C ILE A 499 -11.96 11.12 -10.34
N LEU A 500 -12.82 10.24 -10.85
CA LEU A 500 -12.44 9.21 -11.83
C LEU A 500 -12.09 9.84 -13.18
N HIS A 501 -12.94 10.73 -13.71
CA HIS A 501 -12.65 11.46 -14.96
C HIS A 501 -11.41 12.35 -14.87
N ALA A 502 -11.20 13.06 -13.75
CA ALA A 502 -9.96 13.82 -13.55
C ALA A 502 -8.72 12.93 -13.58
N TYR A 503 -8.81 11.71 -13.04
CA TYR A 503 -7.69 10.77 -13.07
C TYR A 503 -7.49 10.14 -14.45
N SER A 504 -8.55 9.77 -15.20
CA SER A 504 -8.40 9.28 -16.58
C SER A 504 -7.81 10.34 -17.51
N HIS A 505 -8.23 11.59 -17.39
CA HIS A 505 -7.64 12.69 -18.15
C HIS A 505 -6.18 12.95 -17.76
N GLN A 506 -5.79 12.79 -16.48
CA GLN A 506 -4.37 12.77 -16.11
C GLN A 506 -3.61 11.61 -16.77
N LEU A 507 -4.21 10.42 -16.87
CA LEU A 507 -3.58 9.28 -17.56
C LEU A 507 -3.42 9.56 -19.06
N PHE A 508 -4.40 10.16 -19.73
CA PHE A 508 -4.27 10.60 -21.12
C PHE A 508 -3.14 11.65 -21.30
N LEU A 509 -3.06 12.65 -20.42
CA LEU A 509 -1.96 13.63 -20.48
C LEU A 509 -0.61 12.95 -20.30
N LEU A 510 -0.47 12.07 -19.30
CA LEU A 510 0.78 11.32 -19.06
C LEU A 510 1.11 10.38 -20.23
N LEU A 511 0.13 9.73 -20.86
CA LEU A 511 0.33 8.78 -21.95
C LEU A 511 0.78 9.46 -23.25
N HIS A 512 0.13 10.55 -23.63
CA HIS A 512 0.37 11.21 -24.93
C HIS A 512 1.44 12.32 -24.88
N ARG A 513 1.94 12.67 -23.69
CA ARG A 513 3.03 13.66 -23.50
C ARG A 513 4.23 13.51 -24.45
N PRO A 514 4.75 12.31 -24.84
CA PRO A 514 6.05 12.26 -25.54
C PRO A 514 5.88 12.82 -26.95
N PHE A 515 4.76 12.48 -27.58
CA PHE A 515 4.33 12.96 -28.87
C PHE A 515 3.93 14.44 -28.81
N PHE A 516 3.18 14.86 -27.79
CA PHE A 516 2.88 16.28 -27.59
C PHE A 516 4.16 17.12 -27.45
N ALA A 517 5.13 16.68 -26.65
CA ALA A 517 6.42 17.35 -26.45
C ALA A 517 7.29 17.38 -27.72
N GLN A 518 7.28 16.31 -28.53
CA GLN A 518 7.91 16.28 -29.86
C GLN A 518 7.29 17.33 -30.81
N SER A 519 5.98 17.55 -30.74
CA SER A 519 5.30 18.53 -31.59
C SER A 519 5.70 19.97 -31.26
N ILE A 520 6.06 20.29 -30.00
CA ILE A 520 6.62 21.59 -29.61
C ILE A 520 7.95 21.85 -30.34
N LEU A 521 8.73 20.79 -30.57
CA LEU A 521 10.02 20.84 -31.26
C LEU A 521 9.89 20.88 -32.80
N GLY A 522 8.66 20.97 -33.33
CA GLY A 522 8.39 21.02 -34.77
C GLY A 522 8.60 19.68 -35.49
N LEU A 523 8.63 18.56 -34.76
CA LEU A 523 8.70 17.23 -35.33
C LEU A 523 7.30 16.81 -35.85
N ASP A 524 7.28 15.97 -36.89
CA ASP A 524 6.04 15.38 -37.41
C ASP A 524 5.52 14.32 -36.42
N VAL A 525 4.26 14.45 -36.02
CA VAL A 525 3.68 13.81 -34.82
C VAL A 525 2.22 13.45 -35.08
N PRO A 526 1.74 12.26 -34.65
CA PRO A 526 0.33 11.87 -34.72
C PRO A 526 -0.60 12.93 -34.13
N ASN A 527 -1.48 13.46 -34.98
CA ASN A 527 -2.50 14.47 -34.63
C ASN A 527 -3.39 13.98 -33.47
N GLU A 528 -3.67 12.68 -33.42
CA GLU A 528 -4.49 12.04 -32.39
C GLU A 528 -3.95 12.29 -30.97
N SER A 529 -2.63 12.22 -30.78
CA SER A 529 -2.00 12.49 -29.47
C SER A 529 -2.13 13.96 -29.07
N GLN A 530 -2.03 14.88 -30.02
CA GLN A 530 -2.21 16.31 -29.76
C GLN A 530 -3.67 16.61 -29.37
N ILE A 531 -4.62 16.09 -30.15
CA ILE A 531 -6.07 16.20 -29.89
C ILE A 531 -6.41 15.63 -28.50
N ARG A 532 -5.91 14.43 -28.16
CA ARG A 532 -6.15 13.78 -26.86
C ARG A 532 -5.58 14.60 -25.69
N CYS A 533 -4.40 15.20 -25.85
CA CYS A 533 -3.82 16.10 -24.85
C CYS A 533 -4.65 17.37 -24.65
N ILE A 534 -5.05 18.07 -25.72
CA ILE A 534 -5.88 19.28 -25.62
C ILE A 534 -7.24 18.98 -24.99
N ALA A 535 -7.96 17.98 -25.49
CA ALA A 535 -9.28 17.62 -24.97
C ALA A 535 -9.24 17.22 -23.49
N SER A 536 -8.21 16.48 -23.08
CA SER A 536 -8.03 16.09 -21.66
C SER A 536 -7.62 17.25 -20.77
N ALA A 537 -6.88 18.24 -21.30
CA ALA A 537 -6.54 19.45 -20.56
C ALA A 537 -7.76 20.36 -20.37
N GLU A 538 -8.58 20.57 -21.40
CA GLU A 538 -9.83 21.33 -21.26
C GLU A 538 -10.78 20.65 -20.25
N ALA A 539 -11.02 19.34 -20.40
CA ALA A 539 -11.85 18.57 -19.47
C ALA A 539 -11.36 18.62 -18.01
N LEU A 540 -10.04 18.57 -17.77
CA LEU A 540 -9.47 18.70 -16.42
C LEU A 540 -9.73 20.07 -15.79
N LEU A 541 -9.69 21.15 -16.58
CA LEU A 541 -9.94 22.50 -16.08
C LEU A 541 -11.41 22.78 -15.81
N ASP A 542 -12.31 22.19 -16.61
CA ASP A 542 -13.76 22.22 -16.38
C ASP A 542 -14.16 21.37 -15.18
N ILE A 543 -13.60 20.16 -15.01
CA ILE A 543 -13.81 19.35 -13.80
C ILE A 543 -13.28 20.08 -12.55
N HIS A 544 -12.10 20.68 -12.62
CA HIS A 544 -11.57 21.50 -11.53
C HIS A 544 -12.47 22.69 -11.19
N LYS A 545 -13.05 23.34 -12.21
CA LYS A 545 -14.02 24.43 -12.05
C LYS A 545 -15.27 23.92 -11.32
N VAL A 546 -15.91 22.86 -11.84
CA VAL A 546 -17.13 22.27 -11.27
C VAL A 546 -16.93 21.85 -9.81
N LEU A 547 -15.82 21.15 -9.50
CA LEU A 547 -15.50 20.73 -8.13
C LEU A 547 -15.13 21.89 -7.18
N SER A 548 -14.76 23.07 -7.69
CA SER A 548 -14.38 24.23 -6.87
C SER A 548 -15.49 25.28 -6.72
N GLU A 549 -16.41 25.36 -7.67
CA GLU A 549 -17.45 26.40 -7.74
C GLU A 549 -18.84 25.90 -7.31
N ASN A 550 -19.14 24.59 -7.43
CA ASN A 550 -20.44 24.04 -7.02
C ASN A 550 -20.60 24.01 -5.48
N PRO A 551 -21.60 24.69 -4.89
CA PRO A 551 -21.84 24.67 -3.45
C PRO A 551 -22.01 23.27 -2.86
N SER A 552 -22.64 22.35 -3.57
CA SER A 552 -22.89 20.97 -3.10
C SER A 552 -21.62 20.14 -2.98
N PHE A 553 -20.51 20.58 -3.58
CA PHE A 553 -19.23 19.86 -3.57
C PHE A 553 -18.22 20.44 -2.55
N ARG A 554 -18.60 21.45 -1.78
CA ARG A 554 -17.74 22.08 -0.74
C ARG A 554 -17.11 21.11 0.27
N PRO A 555 -17.77 20.03 0.73
CA PRO A 555 -17.14 19.06 1.64
C PRO A 555 -15.92 18.34 1.02
N TYR A 556 -15.79 18.36 -0.31
CA TYR A 556 -14.69 17.75 -1.04
C TYR A 556 -13.55 18.74 -1.38
N MET A 557 -13.60 19.97 -0.83
CA MET A 557 -12.55 20.97 -1.07
C MET A 557 -11.16 20.55 -0.58
N TRP A 558 -11.02 19.52 0.27
CA TRP A 558 -9.71 18.93 0.57
C TRP A 558 -9.06 18.33 -0.70
N TYR A 559 -9.85 17.76 -1.62
CA TYR A 559 -9.34 17.21 -2.88
C TYR A 559 -8.91 18.32 -3.84
N THR A 560 -9.74 19.34 -4.04
CA THR A 560 -9.42 20.44 -4.95
C THR A 560 -8.26 21.29 -4.44
N ASN A 561 -8.18 21.58 -3.14
CA ASN A 561 -7.01 22.25 -2.54
C ASN A 561 -5.73 21.41 -2.64
N GLY A 562 -5.84 20.08 -2.73
CA GLY A 562 -4.73 19.15 -2.91
C GLY A 562 -4.57 18.69 -4.37
N LEU A 563 -4.78 17.39 -4.60
CA LEU A 563 -4.51 16.73 -5.87
C LEU A 563 -5.29 17.32 -7.06
N GLY A 564 -6.54 17.75 -6.87
CA GLY A 564 -7.37 18.32 -7.94
C GLY A 564 -6.74 19.55 -8.60
N SER A 565 -6.16 20.47 -7.81
CA SER A 565 -5.43 21.63 -8.34
C SER A 565 -4.10 21.26 -8.99
N PHE A 566 -3.48 20.15 -8.59
CA PHE A 566 -2.25 19.66 -9.25
C PHE A 566 -2.55 19.12 -10.65
N LEU A 567 -3.64 18.34 -10.80
CA LEU A 567 -4.09 17.87 -12.13
C LEU A 567 -4.52 19.05 -13.01
N ALA A 568 -5.23 20.02 -12.44
CA ALA A 568 -5.57 21.27 -13.12
C ALA A 568 -4.32 22.07 -13.55
N PHE A 569 -3.26 22.08 -12.74
CA PHE A 569 -2.00 22.74 -13.10
C PHE A 569 -1.23 22.02 -14.22
N HIS A 570 -1.31 20.69 -14.31
CA HIS A 570 -0.78 19.95 -15.46
C HIS A 570 -1.53 20.30 -16.75
N ALA A 571 -2.87 20.29 -16.71
CA ALA A 571 -3.71 20.75 -17.81
C ALA A 571 -3.45 22.21 -18.21
N THR A 572 -3.24 23.08 -17.22
CA THR A 572 -2.82 24.48 -17.42
C THR A 572 -1.52 24.57 -18.23
N ALA A 573 -0.50 23.79 -17.88
CA ALA A 573 0.77 23.77 -18.60
C ALA A 573 0.61 23.29 -20.05
N VAL A 574 -0.22 22.25 -20.28
CA VAL A 574 -0.54 21.74 -21.62
C VAL A 574 -1.25 22.80 -22.48
N LEU A 575 -2.26 23.51 -21.97
CA LEU A 575 -2.93 24.57 -22.74
C LEU A 575 -2.05 25.83 -22.91
N ALA A 576 -1.16 26.15 -21.98
CA ALA A 576 -0.18 27.23 -22.15
C ALA A 576 0.81 26.91 -23.28
N VAL A 577 1.18 25.64 -23.45
CA VAL A 577 1.94 25.14 -24.61
C VAL A 577 1.07 25.06 -25.88
N ALA A 578 -0.25 24.92 -25.76
CA ALA A 578 -1.15 24.98 -26.91
C ALA A 578 -1.28 26.41 -27.47
N LEU A 579 -1.26 27.45 -26.63
CA LEU A 579 -1.40 28.86 -27.03
C LEU A 579 -0.39 29.35 -28.09
N ILE A 580 0.70 28.61 -28.31
CA ILE A 580 1.93 29.08 -28.95
C ILE A 580 2.35 28.23 -30.16
N MET A 581 1.78 27.04 -30.30
CA MET A 581 1.92 26.23 -31.51
C MET A 581 1.07 26.87 -32.63
N PRO A 582 1.63 27.14 -33.83
CA PRO A 582 0.89 27.83 -34.89
C PRO A 582 -0.42 27.15 -35.33
N ILE A 583 -0.50 25.82 -35.18
CA ILE A 583 -1.69 25.01 -35.48
C ILE A 583 -2.92 25.42 -34.66
N TYR A 584 -2.72 25.95 -33.45
CA TYR A 584 -3.79 26.35 -32.52
C TYR A 584 -4.13 27.85 -32.57
N LYS A 585 -3.63 28.58 -33.57
CA LYS A 585 -4.00 29.99 -33.79
C LYS A 585 -5.52 30.22 -33.83
N PRO A 586 -6.37 29.37 -34.44
CA PRO A 586 -7.83 29.54 -34.41
C PRO A 586 -8.44 29.43 -33.01
N GLN A 587 -7.84 28.64 -32.11
CA GLN A 587 -8.32 28.39 -30.74
C GLN A 587 -7.70 29.32 -29.69
N TYR A 588 -6.73 30.16 -30.07
CA TYR A 588 -5.96 31.02 -29.15
C TYR A 588 -6.82 31.77 -28.12
N GLN A 589 -7.91 32.42 -28.55
CA GLN A 589 -8.78 33.18 -27.64
C GLN A 589 -9.57 32.27 -26.68
N LYS A 590 -9.96 31.05 -27.10
CA LYS A 590 -10.62 30.05 -26.24
C LYS A 590 -9.67 29.61 -25.12
N PHE A 591 -8.48 29.16 -25.50
CA PHE A 591 -7.47 28.68 -24.55
C PHE A 591 -7.02 29.80 -23.60
N LYS A 592 -6.84 31.03 -24.11
CA LYS A 592 -6.44 32.19 -23.30
C LYS A 592 -7.49 32.49 -22.22
N LYS A 593 -8.77 32.48 -22.59
CA LYS A 593 -9.86 32.71 -21.63
C LYS A 593 -9.97 31.60 -20.57
N ILE A 594 -9.86 30.33 -20.98
CA ILE A 594 -9.84 29.18 -20.06
C ILE A 594 -8.69 29.31 -19.04
N LEU A 595 -7.52 29.75 -19.49
CA LEU A 595 -6.34 29.96 -18.64
C LEU A 595 -6.49 31.18 -17.72
N GLU A 596 -7.05 32.30 -18.19
CA GLU A 596 -7.37 33.47 -17.36
C GLU A 596 -8.38 33.13 -16.24
N ASP A 597 -9.47 32.43 -16.57
CA ASP A 597 -10.47 32.00 -15.59
C ASP A 597 -9.88 31.00 -14.58
N THR A 598 -8.93 30.18 -15.01
CA THR A 598 -8.21 29.23 -14.15
C THR A 598 -7.20 29.94 -13.24
N MET A 599 -6.55 31.01 -13.71
CA MET A 599 -5.71 31.87 -12.88
C MET A 599 -6.51 32.51 -11.76
N GLU A 600 -7.69 33.07 -12.06
CA GLU A 600 -8.56 33.68 -11.05
C GLU A 600 -9.04 32.64 -10.00
N ARG A 601 -9.35 31.40 -10.42
CA ARG A 601 -9.65 30.30 -9.48
C ARG A 601 -8.45 29.96 -8.59
N PHE A 602 -7.25 29.84 -9.15
CA PHE A 602 -6.04 29.58 -8.36
C PHE A 602 -5.68 30.73 -7.41
N GLU A 603 -5.90 32.00 -7.79
CA GLU A 603 -5.71 33.14 -6.90
C GLU A 603 -6.69 33.09 -5.70
N LYS A 604 -7.97 32.80 -5.94
CA LYS A 604 -8.98 32.61 -4.87
C LYS A 604 -8.63 31.45 -3.93
N LEU A 605 -8.05 30.36 -4.45
CA LEU A 605 -7.70 29.17 -3.66
C LEU A 605 -6.30 29.24 -3.01
N ALA A 606 -5.45 30.21 -3.38
CA ALA A 606 -4.06 30.31 -2.90
C ALA A 606 -3.93 30.35 -1.36
N GLY A 607 -4.88 30.96 -0.65
CA GLY A 607 -4.89 31.01 0.83
C GLY A 607 -5.15 29.66 1.51
N ARG A 608 -5.63 28.65 0.76
CA ARG A 608 -5.94 27.30 1.26
C ARG A 608 -5.06 26.22 0.61
N SER A 609 -4.57 26.47 -0.61
CA SER A 609 -3.71 25.56 -1.37
C SER A 609 -2.38 26.19 -1.75
N LYS A 610 -1.28 25.61 -1.22
CA LYS A 610 0.10 25.90 -1.66
C LYS A 610 0.34 25.58 -3.14
N ILE A 611 -0.47 24.69 -3.71
CA ILE A 611 -0.38 24.31 -5.13
C ILE A 611 -0.97 25.47 -5.96
N CYS A 612 -2.15 25.98 -5.61
CA CYS A 612 -2.72 27.17 -6.24
C CYS A 612 -1.88 28.44 -6.04
N GLU A 613 -1.28 28.61 -4.85
CA GLU A 613 -0.38 29.74 -4.53
C GLU A 613 0.81 29.83 -5.50
N LYS A 614 1.33 28.68 -5.95
CA LYS A 614 2.43 28.60 -6.93
C LYS A 614 1.93 28.58 -8.36
N ALA A 615 0.91 27.77 -8.65
CA ALA A 615 0.32 27.65 -9.99
C ALA A 615 -0.19 29.01 -10.51
N SER A 616 -0.82 29.83 -9.68
CA SER A 616 -1.24 31.19 -10.06
C SER A 616 -0.07 32.12 -10.43
N ARG A 617 1.06 32.07 -9.70
CA ARG A 617 2.27 32.84 -10.03
C ARG A 617 2.86 32.42 -11.39
N ILE A 618 2.96 31.11 -11.60
CA ILE A 618 3.48 30.51 -12.84
C ILE A 618 2.57 30.85 -14.02
N LEU A 619 1.25 30.68 -13.85
CA LEU A 619 0.25 30.97 -14.88
C LEU A 619 0.19 32.45 -15.25
N ARG A 620 0.36 33.37 -14.28
CA ARG A 620 0.44 34.81 -14.57
C ARG A 620 1.67 35.16 -15.42
N PHE A 621 2.80 34.50 -15.20
CA PHE A 621 3.98 34.62 -16.07
C PHE A 621 3.71 34.07 -17.48
N LEU A 622 3.07 32.90 -17.59
CA LEU A 622 2.71 32.28 -18.88
C LEU A 622 1.77 33.16 -19.71
N LEU A 623 0.74 33.74 -19.09
CA LEU A 623 -0.24 34.62 -19.75
C LEU A 623 0.33 36.01 -20.11
N ALA A 624 1.40 36.44 -19.46
CA ALA A 624 2.09 37.70 -19.77
C ALA A 624 3.07 37.59 -20.95
N ALA A 625 3.45 36.38 -21.36
CA ALA A 625 4.38 36.17 -22.46
C ALA A 625 3.69 36.34 -23.84
N PRO A 626 4.20 37.20 -24.75
CA PRO A 626 3.47 37.62 -25.97
C PRO A 626 3.47 36.55 -27.07
N SER A 627 2.38 35.78 -27.19
CA SER A 627 2.29 34.60 -28.08
C SER A 627 2.34 34.95 -29.59
N PRO A 628 2.96 34.11 -30.46
CA PRO A 628 2.97 34.30 -31.91
C PRO A 628 1.56 34.20 -32.54
N ASN A 629 0.61 33.59 -31.83
CA ASN A 629 -0.77 33.46 -32.27
C ASN A 629 -1.63 34.70 -31.97
N GLN A 630 -1.12 35.65 -31.18
CA GLN A 630 -1.86 36.83 -30.71
C GLN A 630 -2.24 37.83 -31.82
N TYR A 631 -1.43 37.93 -32.88
CA TYR A 631 -1.62 38.89 -33.96
C TYR A 631 -2.48 38.34 -35.10
N SER A 632 -3.55 39.04 -35.48
CA SER A 632 -4.31 38.75 -36.71
C SER A 632 -3.54 39.23 -37.93
N THR A 633 -3.61 38.52 -39.06
CA THR A 633 -2.85 38.83 -40.29
C THR A 633 -3.43 40.00 -41.10
N PHE A 634 -3.86 41.06 -40.41
CA PHE A 634 -4.41 42.30 -40.96
C PHE A 634 -3.61 43.55 -40.55
N ASP A 635 -2.38 43.36 -40.06
CA ASP A 635 -1.44 44.47 -39.86
C ASP A 635 -1.13 45.16 -41.20
N LEU A 636 -1.22 46.49 -41.19
CA LEU A 636 -1.03 47.33 -42.37
C LEU A 636 0.45 47.28 -42.84
N PRO A 637 0.71 47.36 -44.16
CA PRO A 637 2.08 47.33 -44.69
C PRO A 637 2.85 48.59 -44.29
N GLY A 638 3.57 48.51 -43.18
CA GLY A 638 4.33 49.62 -42.60
C GLY A 638 4.63 49.52 -41.11
N THR A 639 3.93 48.66 -40.35
CA THR A 639 4.38 48.34 -38.98
C THR A 639 5.74 47.64 -39.03
N PRO A 640 6.73 48.03 -38.20
CA PRO A 640 7.99 47.32 -38.14
C PRO A 640 7.71 45.87 -37.73
N ASN A 641 8.31 44.93 -38.46
CA ASN A 641 8.15 43.50 -38.20
C ASN A 641 8.94 43.13 -36.94
N VAL A 642 8.43 43.54 -35.78
CA VAL A 642 8.99 43.17 -34.47
C VAL A 642 8.80 41.67 -34.36
N SER A 643 9.88 40.93 -34.61
CA SER A 643 9.98 39.51 -34.29
C SER A 643 9.96 39.37 -32.78
N THR A 644 8.77 39.52 -32.17
CA THR A 644 8.46 39.08 -30.81
C THR A 644 8.56 37.57 -30.80
N GLN A 645 9.80 37.09 -30.74
CA GLN A 645 10.12 35.70 -30.46
C GLN A 645 9.62 35.41 -29.06
N TRP A 646 8.37 34.94 -29.01
CA TRP A 646 7.82 34.31 -27.84
C TRP A 646 8.73 33.15 -27.47
N MET A 647 9.51 33.37 -26.41
CA MET A 647 10.55 32.46 -25.94
C MET A 647 11.69 32.24 -26.95
N ASN A 648 12.92 32.40 -26.48
CA ASN A 648 14.09 31.94 -27.25
C ASN A 648 14.09 30.38 -27.30
N SER A 649 14.95 29.80 -28.13
CA SER A 649 15.03 28.34 -28.27
C SER A 649 15.26 27.63 -26.93
N ASP A 650 15.98 28.26 -26.01
CA ASP A 650 16.26 27.72 -24.68
C ASP A 650 15.04 27.74 -23.77
N GLN A 651 14.21 28.79 -23.78
CA GLN A 651 12.94 28.82 -23.06
C GLN A 651 11.92 27.80 -23.63
N ILE A 652 11.84 27.64 -24.95
CA ILE A 652 11.00 26.57 -25.56
C ILE A 652 11.51 25.18 -25.16
N ARG A 653 12.82 24.94 -25.24
CA ARG A 653 13.47 23.70 -24.79
C ARG A 653 13.21 23.44 -23.31
N PHE A 654 13.27 24.47 -22.47
CA PHE A 654 13.02 24.42 -21.03
C PHE A 654 11.55 24.08 -20.70
N PHE A 655 10.59 24.55 -21.48
CA PHE A 655 9.18 24.13 -21.35
C PHE A 655 8.96 22.69 -21.78
N SER A 656 9.53 22.26 -22.92
CA SER A 656 9.55 20.86 -23.33
C SER A 656 10.22 19.97 -22.27
N GLN A 657 11.34 20.41 -21.70
CA GLN A 657 12.02 19.75 -20.58
C GLN A 657 11.19 19.67 -19.30
N ARG A 658 10.20 20.53 -19.10
CA ARG A 658 9.30 20.54 -17.93
C ARG A 658 7.95 19.86 -18.15
N LEU A 659 7.74 19.31 -19.33
CA LEU A 659 6.80 18.21 -19.53
C LEU A 659 7.46 16.84 -19.20
N GLN A 660 8.65 16.83 -18.56
CA GLN A 660 9.22 15.63 -17.95
C GLN A 660 8.26 15.03 -16.92
N PRO A 661 7.99 13.72 -17.02
CA PRO A 661 6.83 13.12 -16.37
C PRO A 661 6.98 12.91 -14.88
N GLU A 662 8.20 12.78 -14.37
CA GLU A 662 8.47 12.57 -12.95
C GLU A 662 7.86 13.72 -12.13
N GLN A 663 7.89 14.93 -12.69
CA GLN A 663 7.30 16.15 -12.11
C GLN A 663 5.76 16.12 -12.04
N TRP A 664 5.10 15.29 -12.86
CA TRP A 664 3.64 15.25 -13.03
C TRP A 664 2.97 14.02 -12.39
N LEU A 665 3.74 13.13 -11.74
CA LEU A 665 3.21 11.98 -11.00
C LEU A 665 2.68 12.36 -9.59
N GLY A 666 3.16 13.46 -8.98
CA GLY A 666 2.66 13.94 -7.70
C GLY A 666 3.20 15.31 -7.29
N PRO A 667 2.48 16.08 -6.43
CA PRO A 667 2.86 17.45 -6.07
C PRO A 667 4.21 17.56 -5.34
N SER A 668 4.65 16.47 -4.71
CA SER A 668 5.96 16.32 -4.05
C SER A 668 7.15 16.35 -5.01
N ASN A 669 6.94 15.91 -6.25
CA ASN A 669 8.00 15.70 -7.24
C ASN A 669 8.26 16.95 -8.07
N MET A 670 7.24 17.79 -8.19
CA MET A 670 7.28 18.98 -9.01
C MET A 670 8.39 19.92 -8.49
N ALA A 671 9.29 20.33 -9.39
CA ALA A 671 10.46 21.15 -9.10
C ALA A 671 10.10 22.63 -8.86
N TRP A 672 9.18 22.86 -7.92
CA TRP A 672 8.50 24.14 -7.69
C TRP A 672 9.45 25.33 -7.55
N SER A 673 10.58 25.16 -6.87
CA SER A 673 11.61 26.20 -6.69
C SER A 673 12.16 26.71 -8.01
N GLU A 674 12.31 25.84 -9.01
CA GLU A 674 12.81 26.22 -10.33
C GLU A 674 11.71 26.84 -11.22
N TRP A 675 10.45 26.52 -10.98
CA TRP A 675 9.30 27.20 -11.59
C TRP A 675 9.10 28.60 -10.97
N ASP A 676 9.23 28.71 -9.65
CA ASP A 676 9.31 29.97 -8.91
C ASP A 676 10.50 30.84 -9.39
N SER A 677 11.59 30.24 -9.89
CA SER A 677 12.73 30.97 -10.51
C SER A 677 12.43 31.50 -11.90
N LEU A 678 11.71 30.74 -12.75
CA LEU A 678 11.27 31.24 -14.07
C LEU A 678 10.35 32.46 -13.90
N ALA A 679 9.33 32.35 -13.04
CA ALA A 679 8.38 33.42 -12.77
C ALA A 679 9.01 34.65 -12.08
N ARG A 680 10.31 34.59 -11.74
CA ARG A 680 11.11 35.69 -11.18
C ARG A 680 12.12 36.31 -12.17
N GLN A 681 12.16 35.89 -13.44
CA GLN A 681 12.90 36.60 -14.50
C GLN A 681 11.95 37.58 -15.24
N PRO A 682 11.96 38.89 -14.93
CA PRO A 682 10.95 39.83 -15.41
C PRO A 682 11.53 40.68 -16.54
N ASN A 683 11.49 40.14 -17.76
CA ASN A 683 12.16 40.64 -18.97
C ASN A 683 13.69 40.48 -18.95
N GLY A 684 14.29 40.43 -20.15
CA GLY A 684 15.73 40.31 -20.33
C GLY A 684 16.42 41.68 -20.33
N THR A 685 16.90 42.12 -19.17
CA THR A 685 17.91 43.19 -19.03
C THR A 685 18.76 42.97 -17.78
N GLU A 686 19.96 42.41 -17.94
CA GLU A 686 21.24 43.00 -17.51
C GLU A 686 22.42 42.08 -17.85
N ALA A 687 23.51 42.68 -18.36
CA ALA A 687 24.79 42.09 -18.78
C ALA A 687 24.72 40.97 -19.84
#